data_AF-A0A8T3X4G0-F1
#
_entry.id   AF-A0A8T3X4G0-F1
#
_cell.length_a   1.000
_cell.length_b   1.000
_cell.length_c   1.000
_cell.angle_alpha   90.00
_cell.angle_beta   90.00
_cell.angle_gamma   90.00
#
_symmetry.space_group_name_H-M   'P 1'
#
loop_
_entity.id
_entity.type
_entity.pdbx_description
1 polymer ?
#
loop_
_entity_poly.entity_id
_entity_poly.type
_entity_poly.pdbx_seq_one_letter_code
_entity_poly.pdbx_strand_id
1 'polypeptide(L)'
;MKEISIEILKELEKGNIKTKCDLNKVKLRVLNKYKPQAEIKHIPKNADIYFAASEEERKKFKEILSLKPVRTISGVAPIAMMSEPYPCPHTMKGIGPCSYCPGGPGSAFGNVPQSYTGKEPSTRRAIRNNYDPYFIVFNRLEHYVAMGRIPDKAEIIIQGGTFTFFPREYQEYFVKYALKAMNDFSKLFFNGNGNLDLFRFKKFFELPRELDEDDKRIKKVQQKLVYIKNLDLNDDENRKKIESLFFEDNDFFNGSVSNGRLSNVSGDIENNNAKITVSAQIISPGKIDSNILAIKNIQSKMQNENNKSFALKQIQKENETSFIRCVGLTIETKSDFGKLYHGNLMLELGCTRVEIGVQSIYDEVLEATSRGNSAADNIESIRVLKDLGFKINCHYMPGLPLTTKEMDMHGLRQLFENQDYMPDMLKIYPCMIMEGTRLYDDWKAGKFNPLTTKEAAEIIAEAKRFVPEFLRIVRIQRDIPTYVTSSGVDRTNLRQYVERVCKEKRIKCRCTRCREAGLNSIQNKNINLENLKIKVMEYEASKGKEFFISAEDIENDVIFGYCRLRFPSQSLRQEITKDSALIREIHVYSAAVQIGKKSDDSFQHRGIGKKLMTKAEETAKQHGKNKMVVLAGIGAKEYFKKLDYELEGVYVVKDLRI
;
A
#
# COMPACT_ATOMS: atom_id res chain seq x y z
N MET A 1 7.10 28.39 -14.49
CA MET A 1 7.66 27.14 -13.93
C MET A 1 8.77 26.54 -14.78
N LYS A 2 8.56 26.35 -16.09
CA LYS A 2 9.58 25.81 -17.02
C LYS A 2 10.88 26.64 -17.00
N GLU A 3 10.78 27.97 -17.10
CA GLU A 3 11.93 28.87 -17.05
C GLU A 3 12.70 28.81 -15.72
N ILE A 4 11.97 28.87 -14.59
CA ILE A 4 12.53 28.70 -13.24
C ILE A 4 13.29 27.36 -13.12
N SER A 5 12.72 26.29 -13.68
CA SER A 5 13.33 24.96 -13.66
C SER A 5 14.60 24.90 -14.51
N ILE A 6 14.60 25.55 -15.67
CA ILE A 6 15.78 25.68 -16.55
C ILE A 6 16.88 26.51 -15.86
N GLU A 7 16.55 27.61 -15.18
CA GLU A 7 17.55 28.40 -14.43
C GLU A 7 18.17 27.59 -13.28
N ILE A 8 17.36 26.78 -12.57
CA ILE A 8 17.88 25.88 -11.54
C ILE A 8 18.80 24.79 -12.13
N LEU A 9 18.49 24.27 -13.33
CA LEU A 9 19.35 23.32 -14.03
C LEU A 9 20.69 23.94 -14.43
N LYS A 10 20.69 25.18 -14.91
CA LYS A 10 21.94 25.92 -15.19
C LYS A 10 22.79 26.08 -13.93
N GLU A 11 22.18 26.31 -12.76
CA GLU A 11 22.91 26.36 -11.48
C GLU A 11 23.46 24.99 -11.03
N LEU A 12 22.78 23.89 -11.38
CA LEU A 12 23.30 22.53 -11.19
C LEU A 12 24.54 22.28 -12.07
N GLU A 13 24.51 22.72 -13.33
CA GLU A 13 25.63 22.57 -14.26
C GLU A 13 26.87 23.35 -13.86
N LYS A 14 26.70 24.54 -13.27
CA LYS A 14 27.80 25.35 -12.72
C LYS A 14 28.47 24.72 -11.49
N GLY A 15 27.94 23.62 -10.94
CA GLY A 15 28.49 22.95 -9.76
C GLY A 15 28.16 23.65 -8.44
N ASN A 16 27.24 24.62 -8.45
CA ASN A 16 26.83 25.40 -7.27
C ASN A 16 25.93 24.62 -6.30
N ILE A 17 25.44 23.45 -6.73
CA ILE A 17 24.54 22.58 -5.96
C ILE A 17 25.20 21.22 -5.78
N LYS A 18 25.71 20.96 -4.57
CA LYS A 18 26.34 19.68 -4.21
C LYS A 18 25.43 18.81 -3.34
N THR A 19 24.54 19.44 -2.57
CA THR A 19 23.62 18.75 -1.66
C THR A 19 22.16 19.11 -1.94
N LYS A 20 21.24 18.32 -1.39
CA LYS A 20 19.79 18.64 -1.42
C LYS A 20 19.45 19.93 -0.65
N CYS A 21 20.26 20.28 0.35
CA CYS A 21 20.11 21.55 1.06
C CYS A 21 20.43 22.72 0.12
N ASP A 22 21.51 22.60 -0.65
CA ASP A 22 21.91 23.61 -1.64
C ASP A 22 20.86 23.76 -2.73
N LEU A 23 20.29 22.64 -3.20
CA LEU A 23 19.19 22.65 -4.16
C LEU A 23 17.99 23.46 -3.63
N ASN A 24 17.60 23.27 -2.37
CA ASN A 24 16.51 24.03 -1.76
C ASN A 24 16.84 25.52 -1.63
N LYS A 25 18.08 25.88 -1.27
CA LYS A 25 18.53 27.27 -1.21
C LYS A 25 18.49 27.93 -2.60
N VAL A 26 18.96 27.24 -3.63
CA VAL A 26 18.94 27.75 -5.01
C VAL A 26 17.51 27.88 -5.52
N LYS A 27 16.63 26.90 -5.25
CA LYS A 27 15.19 27.02 -5.58
C LYS A 27 14.58 28.29 -5.02
N LEU A 28 14.83 28.60 -3.74
CA LEU A 28 14.33 29.82 -3.10
C LEU A 28 14.94 31.09 -3.71
N ARG A 29 16.25 31.07 -4.00
CA ARG A 29 16.96 32.20 -4.61
C ARG A 29 16.43 32.52 -6.01
N VAL A 30 16.36 31.52 -6.88
CA VAL A 30 15.81 31.66 -8.23
C VAL A 30 14.34 32.10 -8.13
N LEU A 31 13.55 31.48 -7.26
CA LEU A 31 12.16 31.88 -7.05
C LEU A 31 12.02 33.37 -6.69
N ASN A 32 12.85 33.87 -5.76
CA ASN A 32 12.81 35.26 -5.32
C ASN A 32 13.20 36.25 -6.42
N LYS A 33 14.01 35.85 -7.41
CA LYS A 33 14.32 36.67 -8.59
C LYS A 33 13.10 36.89 -9.49
N TYR A 34 12.22 35.88 -9.59
CA TYR A 34 11.01 35.92 -10.43
C TYR A 34 9.76 36.43 -9.70
N LYS A 35 9.74 36.44 -8.36
CA LYS A 35 8.61 36.95 -7.55
C LYS A 35 8.17 38.40 -7.87
N PRO A 36 9.05 39.36 -8.20
CA PRO A 36 8.63 40.72 -8.55
C PRO A 36 7.86 40.80 -9.89
N GLN A 37 7.97 39.77 -10.73
CA GLN A 37 7.47 39.75 -12.11
C GLN A 37 6.29 38.78 -12.30
N ALA A 38 5.95 37.97 -11.30
CA ALA A 38 4.86 37.01 -11.33
C ALA A 38 4.35 36.67 -9.92
N GLU A 39 3.04 36.46 -9.75
CA GLU A 39 2.38 36.06 -8.48
C GLU A 39 2.69 34.61 -8.07
N ILE A 40 3.97 34.23 -8.01
CA ILE A 40 4.36 32.84 -7.79
C ILE A 40 4.16 32.45 -6.32
N LYS A 41 3.15 31.61 -6.06
CA LYS A 41 2.81 31.16 -4.70
C LYS A 41 3.59 29.92 -4.22
N HIS A 42 4.25 29.19 -5.13
CA HIS A 42 4.79 27.86 -4.82
C HIS A 42 6.23 27.64 -5.28
N ILE A 43 6.99 26.89 -4.46
CA ILE A 43 8.38 26.49 -4.74
C ILE A 43 8.38 25.35 -5.78
N PRO A 44 9.25 25.39 -6.82
CA PRO A 44 9.40 24.30 -7.78
C PRO A 44 9.65 22.95 -7.13
N LYS A 45 8.87 21.93 -7.52
CA LYS A 45 9.11 20.56 -7.06
C LYS A 45 10.31 19.99 -7.80
N ASN A 46 10.99 19.02 -7.18
CA ASN A 46 12.09 18.31 -7.84
C ASN A 46 11.65 17.65 -9.17
N ALA A 47 10.41 17.16 -9.21
CA ALA A 47 9.81 16.57 -10.40
C ALA A 47 9.74 17.57 -11.56
N ASP A 48 9.36 18.82 -11.29
CA ASP A 48 9.23 19.85 -12.35
C ASP A 48 10.61 20.13 -12.97
N ILE A 49 11.65 20.21 -12.14
CA ILE A 49 13.04 20.37 -12.56
C ILE A 49 13.52 19.14 -13.35
N TYR A 50 13.21 17.94 -12.86
CA TYR A 50 13.55 16.69 -13.53
C TYR A 50 12.91 16.60 -14.92
N PHE A 51 11.63 16.96 -15.07
CA PHE A 51 10.96 16.90 -16.36
C PHE A 51 11.33 18.03 -17.32
N ALA A 52 11.85 19.16 -16.81
CA ALA A 52 12.46 20.21 -17.61
C ALA A 52 13.85 19.81 -18.16
N ALA A 53 14.58 18.94 -17.47
CA ALA A 53 15.93 18.51 -17.84
C ALA A 53 15.99 17.65 -19.11
N SER A 54 17.10 17.76 -19.85
CA SER A 54 17.51 16.87 -20.94
C SER A 54 17.81 15.46 -20.43
N GLU A 55 17.95 14.49 -21.34
CA GLU A 55 18.25 13.11 -20.95
C GLU A 55 19.63 12.99 -20.26
N GLU A 56 20.63 13.72 -20.75
CA GLU A 56 21.98 13.77 -20.18
C GLU A 56 21.98 14.42 -18.79
N GLU A 57 21.30 15.55 -18.64
CA GLU A 57 21.16 16.24 -17.35
C GLU A 57 20.46 15.35 -16.31
N ARG A 58 19.44 14.58 -16.71
CA ARG A 58 18.77 13.62 -15.82
C ARG A 58 19.69 12.50 -15.36
N LYS A 59 20.55 12.00 -16.25
CA LYS A 59 21.56 10.98 -15.90
C LYS A 59 22.59 11.57 -14.94
N LYS A 60 23.09 12.78 -15.24
CA LYS A 60 24.12 13.49 -14.46
C LYS A 60 23.64 13.91 -13.07
N PHE A 61 22.44 14.47 -12.95
CA PHE A 61 21.91 15.02 -11.70
C PHE A 61 20.90 14.09 -10.99
N LYS A 62 20.89 12.80 -11.35
CA LYS A 62 19.94 11.83 -10.83
C LYS A 62 19.89 11.82 -9.31
N GLU A 63 21.02 11.83 -8.61
CA GLU A 63 21.06 11.74 -7.14
C GLU A 63 20.50 12.98 -6.43
N ILE A 64 20.74 14.17 -7.00
CA ILE A 64 20.31 15.45 -6.43
C ILE A 64 18.84 15.69 -6.73
N LEU A 65 18.40 15.45 -7.97
CA LEU A 65 17.02 15.67 -8.40
C LEU A 65 16.07 14.56 -7.92
N SER A 66 16.54 13.33 -7.72
CA SER A 66 15.70 12.27 -7.15
C SER A 66 15.25 12.65 -5.74
N LEU A 67 13.93 12.66 -5.52
CA LEU A 67 13.34 12.82 -4.20
C LEU A 67 13.88 11.72 -3.25
N LYS A 68 13.96 12.00 -1.93
CA LYS A 68 14.46 11.04 -0.93
C LYS A 68 13.92 9.64 -1.26
N PRO A 69 14.77 8.59 -1.18
CA PRO A 69 14.33 7.24 -1.52
C PRO A 69 13.06 6.92 -0.73
N VAL A 70 11.95 6.67 -1.43
CA VAL A 70 10.84 5.95 -0.80
C VAL A 70 11.45 4.65 -0.29
N ARG A 71 11.13 4.28 0.95
CA ARG A 71 11.64 3.05 1.59
C ARG A 71 11.10 1.80 0.88
N THR A 72 11.47 1.57 -0.37
CA THR A 72 11.22 0.35 -1.12
C THR A 72 12.57 -0.34 -1.30
N ILE A 73 13.19 -0.72 -0.17
CA ILE A 73 14.41 -1.56 -0.13
C ILE A 73 14.09 -2.94 -0.76
N SER A 74 12.81 -3.35 -0.74
CA SER A 74 12.32 -4.63 -1.28
C SER A 74 12.01 -4.64 -2.78
N GLY A 75 12.22 -3.53 -3.51
CA GLY A 75 11.91 -3.47 -4.94
C GLY A 75 10.41 -3.55 -5.30
N VAL A 76 9.50 -3.48 -4.32
CA VAL A 76 8.04 -3.46 -4.53
C VAL A 76 7.49 -2.09 -4.13
N ALA A 77 6.71 -1.46 -5.02
CA ALA A 77 6.15 -0.13 -4.80
C ALA A 77 4.75 -0.15 -4.15
N PRO A 78 4.57 0.45 -2.95
CA PRO A 78 3.26 0.46 -2.28
C PRO A 78 2.30 1.52 -2.85
N ILE A 79 1.19 1.06 -3.42
CA ILE A 79 0.06 1.88 -3.85
C ILE A 79 -1.02 1.82 -2.78
N ALA A 80 -0.88 2.67 -1.76
CA ALA A 80 -1.88 2.83 -0.71
C ALA A 80 -3.08 3.65 -1.21
N MET A 81 -4.28 3.10 -1.03
CA MET A 81 -5.55 3.64 -1.52
C MET A 81 -6.59 3.67 -0.39
N MET A 82 -7.53 4.60 -0.47
CA MET A 82 -8.72 4.64 0.37
C MET A 82 -9.94 4.47 -0.50
N SER A 83 -10.90 3.65 -0.06
CA SER A 83 -12.22 3.61 -0.66
C SER A 83 -13.04 4.86 -0.29
N GLU A 84 -14.22 4.98 -0.89
CA GLU A 84 -15.24 5.94 -0.48
C GLU A 84 -15.50 5.80 1.03
N PRO A 85 -15.74 6.91 1.76
CA PRO A 85 -16.23 6.85 3.13
C PRO A 85 -17.48 5.97 3.22
N TYR A 86 -17.51 5.05 4.18
CA TYR A 86 -18.65 4.17 4.40
C TYR A 86 -18.86 3.94 5.89
N PRO A 87 -20.10 3.71 6.34
CA PRO A 87 -20.38 3.56 7.76
C PRO A 87 -19.71 2.31 8.31
N CYS A 88 -19.30 2.38 9.56
CA CYS A 88 -18.77 1.21 10.25
C CYS A 88 -19.93 0.24 10.55
N PRO A 89 -19.76 -1.08 10.34
CA PRO A 89 -20.80 -2.07 10.65
C PRO A 89 -21.25 -2.01 12.11
N HIS A 90 -20.33 -1.79 13.05
CA HIS A 90 -20.65 -1.66 14.47
C HIS A 90 -21.46 -0.42 14.82
N THR A 91 -21.23 0.70 14.13
CA THR A 91 -22.06 1.90 14.27
C THR A 91 -23.47 1.65 13.75
N MET A 92 -23.61 0.93 12.64
CA MET A 92 -24.94 0.51 12.13
C MET A 92 -25.66 -0.46 13.08
N LYS A 93 -24.92 -1.25 13.86
CA LYS A 93 -25.47 -2.17 14.89
C LYS A 93 -25.76 -1.49 16.24
N GLY A 94 -25.59 -0.17 16.35
CA GLY A 94 -25.88 0.57 17.60
C GLY A 94 -24.77 0.55 18.66
N ILE A 95 -23.60 -0.05 18.38
CA ILE A 95 -22.44 -0.08 19.32
C ILE A 95 -21.77 1.30 19.41
N GLY A 96 -21.95 2.14 18.39
CA GLY A 96 -21.29 3.43 18.25
C GLY A 96 -19.91 3.36 17.58
N PRO A 97 -19.23 4.50 17.35
CA PRO A 97 -17.86 4.52 16.87
C PRO A 97 -16.88 4.09 17.97
N CYS A 98 -15.73 3.52 17.59
CA CYS A 98 -14.68 3.23 18.56
C CYS A 98 -14.19 4.53 19.22
N SER A 99 -13.90 4.49 20.52
CA SER A 99 -13.64 5.69 21.33
C SER A 99 -12.49 6.56 20.82
N TYR A 100 -11.52 5.96 20.13
CA TYR A 100 -10.31 6.59 19.58
C TYR A 100 -10.38 6.82 18.05
N CYS A 101 -11.48 6.47 17.38
CA CYS A 101 -11.59 6.52 15.92
C CYS A 101 -12.00 7.92 15.46
N PRO A 102 -11.13 8.71 14.78
CA PRO A 102 -11.45 10.09 14.41
C PRO A 102 -12.31 10.24 13.16
N GLY A 103 -12.33 9.23 12.29
CA GLY A 103 -12.93 9.30 10.96
C GLY A 103 -14.29 8.62 10.85
N GLY A 104 -14.82 8.60 9.63
CA GLY A 104 -16.13 8.07 9.28
C GLY A 104 -17.03 9.12 8.63
N PRO A 105 -18.12 8.71 7.96
CA PRO A 105 -19.13 9.65 7.48
C PRO A 105 -19.63 10.54 8.63
N GLY A 106 -19.70 11.85 8.40
CA GLY A 106 -20.19 12.82 9.41
C GLY A 106 -19.28 13.03 10.62
N SER A 107 -18.03 12.56 10.60
CA SER A 107 -17.07 12.81 11.70
C SER A 107 -16.70 14.29 11.83
N ALA A 108 -15.98 14.66 12.89
CA ALA A 108 -15.42 16.01 13.04
C ALA A 108 -14.46 16.42 11.89
N PHE A 109 -13.96 15.44 11.14
CA PHE A 109 -13.13 15.66 9.95
C PHE A 109 -13.92 15.59 8.63
N GLY A 110 -15.26 15.57 8.70
CA GLY A 110 -16.17 15.45 7.56
C GLY A 110 -16.34 14.01 7.08
N ASN A 111 -16.70 13.84 5.80
CA ASN A 111 -16.87 12.53 5.17
C ASN A 111 -15.51 11.96 4.75
N VAL A 112 -14.85 11.28 5.69
CA VAL A 112 -13.55 10.65 5.49
C VAL A 112 -13.60 9.15 5.82
N PRO A 113 -12.71 8.34 5.24
CA PRO A 113 -12.62 6.91 5.57
C PRO A 113 -12.46 6.66 7.06
N GLN A 114 -12.96 5.51 7.51
CA GLN A 114 -12.94 5.12 8.92
C GLN A 114 -11.53 5.17 9.51
N SER A 115 -11.41 5.68 10.73
CA SER A 115 -10.16 5.92 11.44
C SER A 115 -9.25 7.03 10.86
N TYR A 116 -9.52 7.65 9.71
CA TYR A 116 -8.64 8.67 9.09
C TYR A 116 -9.19 10.09 9.27
N THR A 117 -8.33 11.10 9.09
CA THR A 117 -8.69 12.53 9.28
C THR A 117 -8.84 13.33 8.00
N GLY A 118 -8.59 12.70 6.84
CA GLY A 118 -8.53 13.43 5.57
C GLY A 118 -7.21 14.17 5.34
N LYS A 119 -6.33 14.25 6.34
CA LYS A 119 -5.06 14.99 6.26
C LYS A 119 -3.86 14.11 5.92
N GLU A 120 -3.99 12.79 6.00
CA GLU A 120 -2.93 11.86 5.64
C GLU A 120 -2.66 11.88 4.13
N PRO A 121 -1.42 11.58 3.67
CA PRO A 121 -1.09 11.64 2.25
C PRO A 121 -1.94 10.74 1.35
N SER A 122 -2.32 9.54 1.80
CA SER A 122 -3.20 8.63 1.05
C SER A 122 -4.64 9.14 1.03
N THR A 123 -5.17 9.62 2.17
CA THR A 123 -6.52 10.18 2.24
C THR A 123 -6.68 11.43 1.40
N ARG A 124 -5.71 12.37 1.44
CA ARG A 124 -5.72 13.56 0.57
C ARG A 124 -5.69 13.20 -0.91
N ARG A 125 -4.94 12.16 -1.28
CA ARG A 125 -4.93 11.66 -2.67
C ARG A 125 -6.30 11.11 -3.05
N ALA A 126 -6.92 10.35 -2.18
CA ALA A 126 -8.24 9.79 -2.44
C ALA A 126 -9.29 10.91 -2.60
N ILE A 127 -9.33 11.89 -1.69
CA ILE A 127 -10.20 13.08 -1.80
C ILE A 127 -9.99 13.81 -3.13
N ARG A 128 -8.73 14.12 -3.50
CA ARG A 128 -8.40 14.80 -4.76
C ARG A 128 -8.88 14.05 -6.01
N ASN A 129 -9.00 12.73 -5.92
CA ASN A 129 -9.42 11.85 -7.01
C ASN A 129 -10.84 11.31 -6.79
N ASN A 130 -11.65 11.97 -5.95
CA ASN A 130 -13.02 11.58 -5.63
C ASN A 130 -13.16 10.10 -5.27
N TYR A 131 -12.18 9.53 -4.56
CA TYR A 131 -12.11 8.11 -4.18
C TYR A 131 -12.25 7.12 -5.36
N ASP A 132 -11.93 7.54 -6.59
CA ASP A 132 -11.93 6.68 -7.77
C ASP A 132 -10.64 5.83 -7.78
N PRO A 133 -10.74 4.49 -7.73
CA PRO A 133 -9.58 3.61 -7.71
C PRO A 133 -8.69 3.76 -8.96
N TYR A 134 -9.27 3.99 -10.14
CA TYR A 134 -8.53 4.15 -11.39
C TYR A 134 -7.65 5.41 -11.31
N PHE A 135 -8.24 6.51 -10.84
CA PHE A 135 -7.55 7.81 -10.77
C PHE A 135 -6.49 7.83 -9.68
N ILE A 136 -6.78 7.22 -8.52
CA ILE A 136 -5.81 7.08 -7.43
C ILE A 136 -4.56 6.34 -7.89
N VAL A 137 -4.72 5.24 -8.64
CA VAL A 137 -3.60 4.46 -9.18
C VAL A 137 -2.79 5.28 -10.19
N PHE A 138 -3.45 5.89 -11.19
CA PHE A 138 -2.76 6.76 -12.17
C PHE A 138 -1.99 7.88 -11.49
N ASN A 139 -2.59 8.58 -10.53
CA ASN A 139 -1.92 9.65 -9.78
C ASN A 139 -0.74 9.13 -8.95
N ARG A 140 -0.83 7.92 -8.39
CA ARG A 140 0.27 7.32 -7.63
C ARG A 140 1.41 6.89 -8.55
N LEU A 141 1.12 6.33 -9.71
CA LEU A 141 2.11 5.97 -10.72
C LEU A 141 2.79 7.21 -11.32
N GLU A 142 2.03 8.27 -11.62
CA GLU A 142 2.56 9.59 -12.00
C GLU A 142 3.60 10.07 -10.98
N HIS A 143 3.26 10.01 -9.69
CA HIS A 143 4.16 10.41 -8.63
C HIS A 143 5.42 9.54 -8.58
N TYR A 144 5.33 8.23 -8.78
CA TYR A 144 6.53 7.38 -8.82
C TYR A 144 7.47 7.74 -9.97
N VAL A 145 6.93 7.88 -11.19
CA VAL A 145 7.70 8.30 -12.36
C VAL A 145 8.34 9.67 -12.11
N ALA A 146 7.59 10.61 -11.54
CA ALA A 146 8.08 11.93 -11.17
C ALA A 146 9.20 11.94 -10.10
N MET A 147 9.28 10.88 -9.29
CA MET A 147 10.38 10.66 -8.35
C MET A 147 11.61 9.98 -9.00
N GLY A 148 11.58 9.71 -10.30
CA GLY A 148 12.61 8.97 -11.03
C GLY A 148 12.60 7.47 -10.75
N ARG A 149 11.45 6.92 -10.32
CA ARG A 149 11.27 5.49 -10.03
C ARG A 149 10.11 4.94 -10.82
N ILE A 150 10.39 4.02 -11.74
CA ILE A 150 9.36 3.34 -12.52
C ILE A 150 9.19 1.95 -11.89
N PRO A 151 8.05 1.67 -11.22
CA PRO A 151 7.86 0.38 -10.59
C PRO A 151 7.46 -0.68 -11.63
N ASP A 152 8.20 -1.78 -11.69
CA ASP A 152 7.81 -3.01 -12.40
C ASP A 152 6.93 -3.91 -11.52
N LYS A 153 7.05 -3.75 -10.20
CA LYS A 153 6.28 -4.48 -9.19
C LYS A 153 5.64 -3.52 -8.21
N ALA A 154 4.35 -3.69 -7.99
CA ALA A 154 3.59 -2.90 -7.03
C ALA A 154 2.75 -3.78 -6.09
N GLU A 155 2.49 -3.25 -4.90
CA GLU A 155 1.55 -3.81 -3.94
C GLU A 155 0.43 -2.80 -3.70
N ILE A 156 -0.81 -3.18 -3.99
CA ILE A 156 -1.99 -2.39 -3.66
C ILE A 156 -2.31 -2.58 -2.17
N ILE A 157 -2.56 -1.50 -1.45
CA ILE A 157 -2.94 -1.53 -0.03
C ILE A 157 -4.24 -0.76 0.13
N ILE A 158 -5.34 -1.47 0.37
CA ILE A 158 -6.66 -0.87 0.62
C ILE A 158 -6.78 -0.60 2.12
N GLN A 159 -6.83 0.68 2.46
CA GLN A 159 -6.85 1.16 3.83
C GLN A 159 -8.27 1.52 4.29
N GLY A 160 -8.50 1.54 5.61
CA GLY A 160 -9.77 1.99 6.21
C GLY A 160 -10.38 1.00 7.20
N GLY A 161 -9.98 -0.27 7.15
CA GLY A 161 -10.37 -1.29 8.13
C GLY A 161 -11.81 -1.81 8.00
N THR A 162 -12.64 -1.27 7.11
CA THR A 162 -14.03 -1.72 6.91
C THR A 162 -14.33 -2.20 5.50
N PHE A 163 -13.34 -2.29 4.61
CA PHE A 163 -13.55 -2.60 3.19
C PHE A 163 -14.31 -3.92 2.95
N THR A 164 -14.06 -4.95 3.75
CA THR A 164 -14.73 -6.26 3.62
C THR A 164 -16.21 -6.24 4.02
N PHE A 165 -16.70 -5.16 4.63
CA PHE A 165 -18.12 -4.94 4.91
C PHE A 165 -18.87 -4.27 3.75
N PHE A 166 -18.17 -3.68 2.78
CA PHE A 166 -18.82 -3.02 1.65
C PHE A 166 -19.58 -4.04 0.80
N PRO A 167 -20.60 -3.62 0.02
CA PRO A 167 -21.24 -4.51 -0.95
C PRO A 167 -20.22 -5.19 -1.86
N ARG A 168 -20.44 -6.48 -2.16
CA ARG A 168 -19.52 -7.30 -2.97
C ARG A 168 -19.18 -6.63 -4.29
N GLU A 169 -20.19 -6.08 -4.96
CA GLU A 169 -20.06 -5.42 -6.25
C GLU A 169 -19.17 -4.18 -6.17
N TYR A 170 -19.18 -3.46 -5.05
CA TYR A 170 -18.27 -2.33 -4.85
C TYR A 170 -16.84 -2.81 -4.61
N GLN A 171 -16.65 -3.87 -3.81
CA GLN A 171 -15.32 -4.43 -3.59
C GLN A 171 -14.68 -4.89 -4.90
N GLU A 172 -15.46 -5.58 -5.74
CA GLU A 172 -15.05 -6.01 -7.08
C GLU A 172 -14.78 -4.82 -8.01
N TYR A 173 -15.68 -3.84 -8.08
CA TYR A 173 -15.48 -2.59 -8.82
C TYR A 173 -14.16 -1.92 -8.43
N PHE A 174 -13.91 -1.80 -7.12
CA PHE A 174 -12.78 -1.06 -6.60
C PHE A 174 -11.44 -1.72 -6.99
N VAL A 175 -11.34 -3.04 -6.81
CA VAL A 175 -10.14 -3.79 -7.18
C VAL A 175 -9.99 -3.90 -8.70
N LYS A 176 -11.09 -4.09 -9.45
CA LYS A 176 -11.08 -4.16 -10.91
C LYS A 176 -10.44 -2.92 -11.51
N TYR A 177 -10.92 -1.74 -11.14
CA TYR A 177 -10.42 -0.49 -11.72
C TYR A 177 -9.04 -0.11 -11.20
N ALA A 178 -8.64 -0.57 -10.01
CA ALA A 178 -7.27 -0.42 -9.55
C ALA A 178 -6.28 -1.22 -10.41
N LEU A 179 -6.60 -2.49 -10.70
CA LEU A 179 -5.78 -3.35 -11.57
C LEU A 179 -5.83 -2.87 -13.02
N LYS A 180 -7.00 -2.49 -13.53
CA LYS A 180 -7.15 -1.93 -14.89
C LYS A 180 -6.28 -0.70 -15.07
N ALA A 181 -6.20 0.18 -14.07
CA ALA A 181 -5.32 1.33 -14.13
C ALA A 181 -3.84 0.96 -14.26
N MET A 182 -3.37 -0.09 -13.58
CA MET A 182 -2.00 -0.58 -13.74
C MET A 182 -1.76 -1.14 -15.15
N ASN A 183 -2.74 -1.89 -15.69
CA ASN A 183 -2.67 -2.45 -17.04
C ASN A 183 -2.65 -1.34 -18.10
N ASP A 184 -3.59 -0.40 -18.02
CA ASP A 184 -3.74 0.68 -18.98
C ASP A 184 -2.55 1.64 -18.92
N PHE A 185 -2.05 1.99 -17.73
CA PHE A 185 -0.84 2.77 -17.58
C PHE A 185 0.35 2.08 -18.27
N SER A 186 0.45 0.75 -18.14
CA SER A 186 1.48 -0.03 -18.82
C SER A 186 1.34 0.04 -20.35
N LYS A 187 0.11 -0.10 -20.88
CA LYS A 187 -0.17 -0.02 -22.33
C LYS A 187 0.08 1.39 -22.91
N LEU A 188 -0.23 2.44 -22.16
CA LEU A 188 -0.14 3.82 -22.64
C LEU A 188 1.28 4.37 -22.66
N PHE A 189 2.11 3.99 -21.69
CA PHE A 189 3.38 4.67 -21.43
C PHE A 189 4.62 3.77 -21.56
N PHE A 190 4.48 2.47 -21.79
CA PHE A 190 5.63 1.59 -22.00
C PHE A 190 5.64 1.07 -23.42
N ASN A 191 6.83 1.07 -24.03
CA ASN A 191 7.05 0.46 -25.34
C ASN A 191 7.31 -1.05 -25.22
N GLY A 192 7.36 -1.76 -26.35
CA GLY A 192 7.60 -3.22 -26.39
C GLY A 192 8.90 -3.68 -25.71
N ASN A 193 9.87 -2.78 -25.54
CA ASN A 193 11.13 -3.04 -24.85
C ASN A 193 11.08 -2.76 -23.33
N GLY A 194 9.92 -2.36 -22.80
CA GLY A 194 9.71 -2.06 -21.39
C GLY A 194 10.28 -0.72 -20.91
N ASN A 195 10.65 0.16 -21.85
CA ASN A 195 11.07 1.51 -21.52
C ASN A 195 9.87 2.45 -21.49
N LEU A 196 9.89 3.39 -20.54
CA LEU A 196 8.87 4.41 -20.41
C LEU A 196 9.01 5.45 -21.53
N ASP A 197 7.95 5.65 -22.29
CA ASP A 197 7.80 6.75 -23.23
C ASP A 197 7.53 8.06 -22.46
N LEU A 198 8.62 8.79 -22.24
CA LEU A 198 8.60 10.06 -21.51
C LEU A 198 7.87 11.16 -22.27
N PHE A 199 7.80 11.10 -23.60
CA PHE A 199 7.07 12.09 -24.40
C PHE A 199 5.57 11.94 -24.15
N ARG A 200 5.04 10.73 -24.34
CA ARG A 200 3.63 10.40 -24.06
C ARG A 200 3.27 10.71 -22.61
N PHE A 201 4.12 10.28 -21.67
CA PHE A 201 3.90 10.55 -20.25
C PHE A 201 3.77 12.05 -19.96
N LYS A 202 4.68 12.88 -20.48
CA LYS A 202 4.63 14.34 -20.28
C LYS A 202 3.39 14.97 -20.91
N LYS A 203 3.01 14.56 -22.13
CA LYS A 203 1.85 15.10 -22.83
C LYS A 203 0.54 14.72 -22.13
N PHE A 204 0.41 13.48 -21.65
CA PHE A 204 -0.76 13.03 -20.91
C PHE A 204 -0.94 13.76 -19.58
N PHE A 205 0.12 13.84 -18.77
CA PHE A 205 0.09 14.44 -17.43
C PHE A 205 0.34 15.95 -17.39
N GLU A 206 0.53 16.58 -18.55
CA GLU A 206 0.78 18.02 -18.72
C GLU A 206 1.99 18.48 -17.88
N LEU A 207 3.15 17.88 -18.20
CA LEU A 207 4.42 18.14 -17.53
C LEU A 207 5.45 18.79 -18.48
N PRO A 208 6.29 19.73 -18.00
CA PRO A 208 6.35 20.25 -16.63
C PRO A 208 5.11 21.12 -16.30
N ARG A 209 4.76 21.20 -15.02
CA ARG A 209 3.55 21.90 -14.57
C ARG A 209 3.64 23.39 -14.85
N GLU A 210 2.55 24.01 -15.27
CA GLU A 210 2.42 25.46 -15.34
C GLU A 210 2.19 26.09 -13.96
N LEU A 211 2.48 27.39 -13.82
CA LEU A 211 2.31 28.15 -12.57
C LEU A 211 0.81 28.32 -12.27
N ASP A 212 0.43 28.18 -11.00
CA ASP A 212 -0.90 28.52 -10.46
C ASP A 212 -2.12 27.83 -11.08
N GLU A 213 -1.90 26.78 -11.89
CA GLU A 213 -2.95 26.01 -12.57
C GLU A 213 -2.98 24.51 -12.21
N ASP A 214 -2.39 24.04 -11.09
CA ASP A 214 -2.40 22.60 -10.75
C ASP A 214 -3.84 22.06 -10.67
N ASP A 215 -4.82 22.88 -10.26
CA ASP A 215 -6.24 22.50 -10.24
C ASP A 215 -6.85 22.33 -11.63
N LYS A 216 -6.52 23.21 -12.59
CA LYS A 216 -6.96 23.04 -13.99
C LYS A 216 -6.30 21.82 -14.62
N ARG A 217 -4.99 21.64 -14.39
CA ARG A 217 -4.24 20.46 -14.84
C ARG A 217 -4.84 19.16 -14.31
N ILE A 218 -5.17 19.12 -13.01
CA ILE A 218 -5.85 17.97 -12.39
C ILE A 218 -7.14 17.64 -13.13
N LYS A 219 -7.98 18.64 -13.37
CA LYS A 219 -9.26 18.46 -14.06
C LYS A 219 -9.07 17.92 -15.47
N LYS A 220 -8.14 18.47 -16.24
CA LYS A 220 -7.81 17.97 -17.60
C LYS A 220 -7.32 16.53 -17.58
N VAL A 221 -6.41 16.19 -16.66
CA VAL A 221 -5.94 14.80 -16.50
C VAL A 221 -7.09 13.88 -16.09
N GLN A 222 -7.94 14.30 -15.16
CA GLN A 222 -9.13 13.53 -14.75
C GLN A 222 -10.10 13.31 -15.91
N GLN A 223 -10.32 14.32 -16.77
CA GLN A 223 -11.15 14.16 -17.98
C GLN A 223 -10.56 13.12 -18.95
N LYS A 224 -9.23 13.14 -19.18
CA LYS A 224 -8.55 12.10 -19.96
C LYS A 224 -8.76 10.71 -19.35
N LEU A 225 -8.68 10.61 -18.01
CA LEU A 225 -8.89 9.36 -17.28
C LEU A 225 -10.35 8.86 -17.35
N VAL A 226 -11.34 9.75 -17.22
CA VAL A 226 -12.77 9.40 -17.41
C VAL A 226 -12.96 8.77 -18.79
N TYR A 227 -12.40 9.37 -19.83
CA TYR A 227 -12.53 8.89 -21.20
C TYR A 227 -12.00 7.46 -21.37
N ILE A 228 -10.81 7.15 -20.86
CA ILE A 228 -10.19 5.83 -21.07
C ILE A 228 -10.63 4.75 -20.09
N LYS A 229 -11.15 5.14 -18.92
CA LYS A 229 -11.48 4.20 -17.82
C LYS A 229 -12.34 3.04 -18.30
N ASN A 230 -13.34 3.33 -19.12
CA ASN A 230 -14.31 2.35 -19.63
C ASN A 230 -14.06 1.88 -21.07
N LEU A 231 -12.92 2.24 -21.67
CA LEU A 231 -12.49 1.72 -22.96
C LEU A 231 -11.65 0.44 -22.79
N ASP A 232 -11.75 -0.45 -23.77
CA ASP A 232 -10.83 -1.58 -23.89
C ASP A 232 -9.60 -1.13 -24.67
N LEU A 233 -8.46 -1.02 -23.99
CA LEU A 233 -7.20 -0.63 -24.62
C LEU A 233 -6.52 -1.80 -25.36
N ASN A 234 -7.10 -3.00 -25.34
CA ASN A 234 -6.69 -4.08 -26.23
C ASN A 234 -7.29 -3.92 -27.64
N ASP A 235 -8.38 -3.17 -27.77
CA ASP A 235 -8.99 -2.88 -29.07
C ASP A 235 -8.16 -1.85 -29.85
N ASP A 236 -7.92 -2.12 -31.14
CA ASP A 236 -7.08 -1.28 -32.00
C ASP A 236 -7.77 0.04 -32.36
N GLU A 237 -9.10 0.04 -32.50
CA GLU A 237 -9.86 1.26 -32.83
C GLU A 237 -9.81 2.26 -31.67
N ASN A 238 -10.06 1.77 -30.45
CA ASN A 238 -9.91 2.57 -29.23
C ASN A 238 -8.49 3.13 -29.08
N ARG A 239 -7.46 2.32 -29.36
CA ARG A 239 -6.06 2.77 -29.30
C ARG A 239 -5.78 3.89 -30.31
N LYS A 240 -6.25 3.77 -31.55
CA LYS A 240 -6.11 4.84 -32.57
C LYS A 240 -6.83 6.13 -32.17
N LYS A 241 -8.03 6.03 -31.58
CA LYS A 241 -8.77 7.19 -31.06
C LYS A 241 -7.98 7.89 -29.94
N ILE A 242 -7.44 7.12 -28.99
CA ILE A 242 -6.61 7.65 -27.90
C ILE A 242 -5.35 8.32 -28.47
N GLU A 243 -4.71 7.71 -29.47
CA GLU A 243 -3.53 8.26 -30.12
C GLU A 243 -3.80 9.65 -30.69
N SER A 244 -4.87 9.76 -31.48
CA SER A 244 -5.23 11.01 -32.13
C SER A 244 -5.72 12.09 -31.16
N LEU A 245 -6.39 11.70 -30.07
CA LEU A 245 -6.94 12.65 -29.10
C LEU A 245 -5.90 13.17 -28.11
N PHE A 246 -4.95 12.34 -27.67
CA PHE A 246 -4.05 12.69 -26.56
C PHE A 246 -2.61 12.93 -26.99
N PHE A 247 -2.17 12.34 -28.10
CA PHE A 247 -0.75 12.29 -28.44
C PHE A 247 -0.41 12.95 -29.78
N GLU A 248 -1.36 13.08 -30.71
CA GLU A 248 -1.24 13.95 -31.89
C GLU A 248 -1.53 15.42 -31.55
N ASP A 249 -1.09 16.38 -32.37
CA ASP A 249 -1.27 17.83 -32.14
C ASP A 249 -2.68 18.31 -32.46
N ASN A 250 -3.66 17.61 -31.90
CA ASN A 250 -5.04 18.06 -31.84
C ASN A 250 -5.23 18.74 -30.47
N ASP A 251 -5.44 20.06 -30.49
CA ASP A 251 -5.73 20.86 -29.30
C ASP A 251 -7.10 20.46 -28.71
N PHE A 252 -7.16 19.35 -27.96
CA PHE A 252 -8.37 18.80 -27.35
C PHE A 252 -9.10 19.83 -26.44
N PHE A 253 -8.41 20.86 -25.96
CA PHE A 253 -8.97 21.84 -25.01
C PHE A 253 -8.83 23.32 -25.40
N ASN A 254 -8.28 23.67 -26.59
CA ASN A 254 -7.93 25.08 -26.90
C ASN A 254 -8.60 25.69 -28.16
N GLY A 255 -9.45 24.98 -28.89
CA GLY A 255 -10.08 25.50 -30.11
C GLY A 255 -11.58 25.76 -29.99
N SER A 256 -12.00 27.01 -30.21
CA SER A 256 -13.31 27.34 -30.78
C SER A 256 -13.38 26.77 -32.20
N VAL A 257 -13.75 25.50 -32.34
CA VAL A 257 -13.90 24.82 -33.63
C VAL A 257 -15.39 24.62 -33.92
N SER A 258 -15.77 25.02 -35.13
CA SER A 258 -17.12 25.08 -35.68
C SER A 258 -18.03 23.87 -35.36
N ASN A 259 -19.30 24.21 -35.13
CA ASN A 259 -20.44 23.41 -34.66
C ASN A 259 -20.81 22.11 -35.45
N GLY A 260 -19.91 21.54 -36.26
CA GLY A 260 -20.23 20.39 -37.12
C GLY A 260 -19.74 19.01 -36.64
N ARG A 261 -18.57 18.93 -35.97
CA ARG A 261 -17.94 17.65 -35.56
C ARG A 261 -17.90 17.40 -34.06
N LEU A 262 -18.22 18.40 -33.26
CA LEU A 262 -18.32 18.31 -31.80
C LEU A 262 -19.66 17.69 -31.34
N SER A 263 -20.74 17.72 -32.12
CA SER A 263 -22.06 17.26 -31.65
C SER A 263 -22.12 15.81 -31.19
N ASN A 264 -21.36 14.89 -31.82
CA ASN A 264 -21.38 13.48 -31.44
C ASN A 264 -20.42 13.15 -30.27
N VAL A 265 -19.34 13.92 -30.08
CA VAL A 265 -18.33 13.68 -29.03
C VAL A 265 -18.62 14.53 -27.78
N SER A 266 -19.06 15.78 -27.96
CA SER A 266 -19.66 16.60 -26.90
C SER A 266 -20.93 15.97 -26.35
N GLY A 267 -21.76 15.33 -27.19
CA GLY A 267 -22.98 14.67 -26.72
C GLY A 267 -22.69 13.53 -25.72
N ASP A 268 -21.59 12.78 -25.93
CA ASP A 268 -21.15 11.72 -25.04
C ASP A 268 -20.34 12.22 -23.84
N ILE A 269 -19.53 13.27 -24.03
CA ILE A 269 -18.73 13.90 -22.95
C ILE A 269 -19.61 14.76 -22.04
N GLU A 270 -20.61 15.48 -22.56
CA GLU A 270 -21.59 16.23 -21.78
C GLU A 270 -22.63 15.31 -21.16
N ASN A 271 -23.06 14.20 -21.78
CA ASN A 271 -23.89 13.22 -21.08
C ASN A 271 -23.12 12.51 -19.94
N ASN A 272 -21.83 12.21 -20.12
CA ASN A 272 -20.99 11.64 -19.06
C ASN A 272 -20.59 12.69 -18.01
N ASN A 273 -20.24 13.92 -18.40
CA ASN A 273 -19.97 15.01 -17.46
C ASN A 273 -21.24 15.49 -16.76
N ALA A 274 -22.41 15.49 -17.39
CA ALA A 274 -23.68 15.77 -16.73
C ALA A 274 -24.03 14.64 -15.77
N LYS A 275 -23.84 13.36 -16.11
CA LYS A 275 -24.00 12.25 -15.13
C LYS A 275 -23.02 12.34 -13.96
N ILE A 276 -21.77 12.76 -14.19
CA ILE A 276 -20.76 12.95 -13.15
C ILE A 276 -21.02 14.23 -12.32
N THR A 277 -21.49 15.31 -12.93
CA THR A 277 -21.77 16.59 -12.24
C THR A 277 -23.12 16.55 -11.51
N VAL A 278 -24.10 15.78 -12.00
CA VAL A 278 -25.36 15.47 -11.29
C VAL A 278 -25.09 14.64 -10.03
N SER A 279 -23.96 13.93 -9.92
CA SER A 279 -23.53 13.31 -8.66
C SER A 279 -22.98 14.30 -7.61
N ALA A 280 -22.64 15.53 -8.02
CA ALA A 280 -22.15 16.60 -7.15
C ALA A 280 -23.19 17.71 -6.88
N GLN A 281 -24.31 17.72 -7.58
CA GLN A 281 -25.41 18.65 -7.38
C GLN A 281 -26.74 17.91 -7.38
N ILE A 282 -27.14 17.43 -6.19
CA ILE A 282 -28.52 17.37 -5.66
C ILE A 282 -28.35 16.98 -4.19
N ILE A 283 -28.61 17.93 -3.29
CA ILE A 283 -29.36 17.82 -2.02
C ILE A 283 -29.12 19.15 -1.29
N SER A 284 -30.15 19.99 -1.29
CA SER A 284 -30.27 21.15 -0.40
C SER A 284 -29.99 20.76 1.05
N PRO A 285 -29.48 21.66 1.90
CA PRO A 285 -29.15 21.37 3.30
C PRO A 285 -30.42 21.18 4.15
N GLY A 286 -31.06 20.02 3.98
CA GLY A 286 -31.93 19.37 4.96
C GLY A 286 -31.21 18.11 5.46
N LYS A 287 -31.26 17.86 6.78
CA LYS A 287 -30.55 16.80 7.52
C LYS A 287 -30.72 15.38 6.91
N ILE A 288 -29.99 15.04 5.86
CA ILE A 288 -29.81 13.64 5.45
C ILE A 288 -28.63 13.09 6.27
N ASP A 289 -28.86 11.94 6.91
CA ASP A 289 -27.83 11.23 7.66
C ASP A 289 -26.61 10.96 6.76
N SER A 290 -25.42 11.34 7.24
CA SER A 290 -24.16 11.19 6.51
C SER A 290 -23.85 9.75 6.07
N ASN A 291 -24.34 8.75 6.83
CA ASN A 291 -24.23 7.34 6.48
C ASN A 291 -25.12 6.98 5.29
N ILE A 292 -26.33 7.53 5.24
CA ILE A 292 -27.25 7.33 4.10
C ILE A 292 -26.64 7.95 2.84
N LEU A 293 -26.08 9.15 2.94
CA LEU A 293 -25.38 9.79 1.83
C LEU A 293 -24.20 8.95 1.33
N ALA A 294 -23.38 8.44 2.25
CA ALA A 294 -22.25 7.56 1.92
C ALA A 294 -22.70 6.30 1.16
N ILE A 295 -23.81 5.67 1.59
CA ILE A 295 -24.37 4.49 0.89
C ILE A 295 -24.84 4.86 -0.52
N LYS A 296 -25.57 5.97 -0.68
CA LYS A 296 -26.05 6.44 -1.99
C LYS A 296 -24.90 6.77 -2.95
N ASN A 297 -23.81 7.36 -2.47
CA ASN A 297 -22.64 7.66 -3.29
C ASN A 297 -22.01 6.39 -3.89
N ILE A 298 -21.88 5.33 -3.08
CA ILE A 298 -21.35 4.04 -3.54
C ILE A 298 -22.28 3.41 -4.59
N GLN A 299 -23.59 3.41 -4.33
CA GLN A 299 -24.57 2.88 -5.28
C GLN A 299 -24.53 3.62 -6.62
N SER A 300 -24.47 4.96 -6.59
CA SER A 300 -24.38 5.80 -7.78
C SER A 300 -23.11 5.50 -8.60
N LYS A 301 -21.95 5.38 -7.95
CA LYS A 301 -20.69 5.00 -8.63
C LYS A 301 -20.79 3.64 -9.29
N MET A 302 -21.32 2.65 -8.59
CA MET A 302 -21.51 1.32 -9.16
C MET A 302 -22.45 1.34 -10.37
N GLN A 303 -23.51 2.15 -10.36
CA GLN A 303 -24.46 2.24 -11.46
C GLN A 303 -23.90 2.98 -12.67
N ASN A 304 -23.19 4.09 -12.44
CA ASN A 304 -22.75 4.99 -13.50
C ASN A 304 -21.40 4.60 -14.10
N GLU A 305 -20.51 4.01 -13.32
CA GLU A 305 -19.11 3.84 -13.72
C GLU A 305 -18.68 2.38 -13.87
N ASN A 306 -19.45 1.43 -13.35
CA ASN A 306 -19.08 0.02 -13.41
C ASN A 306 -19.47 -0.58 -14.75
N ASN A 307 -18.55 -0.56 -15.71
CA ASN A 307 -18.76 -1.24 -16.98
C ASN A 307 -18.73 -2.76 -16.77
N LYS A 308 -19.89 -3.41 -16.96
CA LYS A 308 -20.07 -4.86 -16.80
C LYS A 308 -19.38 -5.69 -17.89
N SER A 309 -18.99 -5.08 -19.02
CA SER A 309 -18.22 -5.78 -20.05
C SER A 309 -16.84 -6.22 -19.54
N PHE A 310 -16.25 -5.48 -18.60
CA PHE A 310 -14.99 -5.84 -17.96
C PHE A 310 -15.24 -6.70 -16.73
N ALA A 311 -15.03 -8.01 -16.87
CA ALA A 311 -14.98 -8.92 -15.74
C ALA A 311 -13.65 -8.76 -14.97
N LEU A 312 -13.71 -8.79 -13.64
CA LEU A 312 -12.52 -8.70 -12.79
C LEU A 312 -11.47 -9.77 -13.16
N LYS A 313 -11.90 -11.01 -13.42
CA LYS A 313 -11.00 -12.12 -13.80
C LYS A 313 -10.19 -11.81 -15.06
N GLN A 314 -10.80 -11.16 -16.06
CA GLN A 314 -10.10 -10.78 -17.29
C GLN A 314 -9.02 -9.73 -17.00
N ILE A 315 -9.36 -8.71 -16.21
CA ILE A 315 -8.40 -7.66 -15.81
C ILE A 315 -7.25 -8.24 -14.96
N GLN A 316 -7.53 -9.19 -14.07
CA GLN A 316 -6.51 -9.92 -13.32
C GLN A 316 -5.59 -10.70 -14.28
N LYS A 317 -6.17 -11.39 -15.28
CA LYS A 317 -5.40 -12.16 -16.27
C LYS A 317 -4.43 -11.28 -17.05
N GLU A 318 -4.89 -10.11 -17.50
CA GLU A 318 -4.03 -9.12 -18.16
C GLU A 318 -2.91 -8.60 -17.26
N ASN A 319 -3.16 -8.47 -15.95
CA ASN A 319 -2.13 -8.00 -15.02
C ASN A 319 -1.02 -9.04 -14.77
N GLU A 320 -1.25 -10.34 -15.04
CA GLU A 320 -0.22 -11.39 -14.92
C GLU A 320 1.03 -11.07 -15.76
N THR A 321 0.86 -10.43 -16.92
CA THR A 321 1.92 -10.13 -17.90
C THR A 321 2.13 -8.64 -18.18
N SER A 322 1.41 -7.75 -17.49
CA SER A 322 1.59 -6.30 -17.62
C SER A 322 2.99 -5.85 -17.19
N PHE A 323 3.47 -4.68 -17.64
CA PHE A 323 4.76 -4.14 -17.20
C PHE A 323 4.76 -3.82 -15.71
N ILE A 324 3.69 -3.17 -15.23
CA ILE A 324 3.49 -2.89 -13.81
C ILE A 324 2.62 -3.99 -13.20
N ARG A 325 3.27 -4.92 -12.49
CA ARG A 325 2.63 -6.13 -11.96
C ARG A 325 2.16 -5.94 -10.52
N CYS A 326 0.91 -6.30 -10.25
CA CYS A 326 0.38 -6.38 -8.89
C CYS A 326 0.86 -7.67 -8.22
N VAL A 327 2.00 -7.60 -7.55
CA VAL A 327 2.61 -8.75 -6.86
C VAL A 327 2.04 -8.97 -5.46
N GLY A 328 1.17 -8.08 -5.00
CA GLY A 328 0.44 -8.23 -3.75
C GLY A 328 -0.75 -7.27 -3.67
N LEU A 329 -1.84 -7.76 -3.09
CA LEU A 329 -2.96 -6.94 -2.64
C LEU A 329 -3.13 -7.14 -1.13
N THR A 330 -3.15 -6.04 -0.40
CA THR A 330 -3.38 -5.98 1.05
C THR A 330 -4.73 -5.35 1.34
N ILE A 331 -5.54 -5.99 2.18
CA ILE A 331 -6.84 -5.44 2.64
C ILE A 331 -6.81 -5.31 4.17
N GLU A 332 -7.10 -4.11 4.67
CA GLU A 332 -7.31 -3.85 6.09
C GLU A 332 -8.76 -4.19 6.48
N THR A 333 -8.95 -4.93 7.58
CA THR A 333 -10.27 -5.36 8.07
C THR A 333 -10.37 -5.43 9.60
N LYS A 334 -11.60 -5.54 10.11
CA LYS A 334 -11.93 -5.89 11.51
C LYS A 334 -11.99 -7.42 11.61
N SER A 335 -11.65 -7.98 12.77
CA SER A 335 -11.57 -9.44 12.94
C SER A 335 -12.91 -10.15 12.72
N ASP A 336 -14.03 -9.54 13.09
CA ASP A 336 -15.37 -10.05 12.84
C ASP A 336 -15.78 -10.02 11.35
N PHE A 337 -15.07 -9.25 10.52
CA PHE A 337 -15.18 -9.22 9.05
C PHE A 337 -13.97 -9.86 8.34
N GLY A 338 -13.20 -10.67 9.06
CA GLY A 338 -12.08 -11.48 8.59
C GLY A 338 -12.33 -12.98 8.76
N LYS A 339 -13.57 -13.42 8.59
CA LYS A 339 -14.03 -14.83 8.70
C LYS A 339 -14.05 -15.52 7.33
N LEU A 340 -14.45 -16.80 7.28
CA LEU A 340 -14.35 -17.65 6.08
C LEU A 340 -15.03 -17.05 4.84
N TYR A 341 -16.26 -16.53 4.98
CA TYR A 341 -16.97 -15.85 3.90
C TYR A 341 -16.14 -14.68 3.31
N HIS A 342 -15.69 -13.78 4.18
CA HIS A 342 -14.88 -12.62 3.81
C HIS A 342 -13.53 -13.03 3.22
N GLY A 343 -12.88 -14.05 3.79
CA GLY A 343 -11.64 -14.62 3.29
C GLY A 343 -11.76 -15.13 1.86
N ASN A 344 -12.84 -15.85 1.55
CA ASN A 344 -13.12 -16.31 0.19
C ASN A 344 -13.33 -15.16 -0.79
N LEU A 345 -14.06 -14.11 -0.41
CA LEU A 345 -14.19 -12.91 -1.24
C LEU A 345 -12.83 -12.23 -1.46
N MET A 346 -12.01 -12.09 -0.41
CA MET A 346 -10.66 -11.53 -0.54
C MET A 346 -9.77 -12.35 -1.48
N LEU A 347 -9.88 -13.68 -1.48
CA LEU A 347 -9.15 -14.55 -2.43
C LEU A 347 -9.57 -14.28 -3.87
N GLU A 348 -10.87 -14.12 -4.15
CA GLU A 348 -11.39 -13.80 -5.48
C GLU A 348 -10.87 -12.45 -6.00
N LEU A 349 -10.70 -11.47 -5.11
CA LEU A 349 -10.09 -10.18 -5.43
C LEU A 349 -8.59 -10.27 -5.75
N GLY A 350 -7.93 -11.39 -5.43
CA GLY A 350 -6.49 -11.58 -5.56
C GLY A 350 -5.70 -11.05 -4.36
N CYS A 351 -6.33 -10.94 -3.19
CA CYS A 351 -5.68 -10.55 -1.94
C CYS A 351 -4.64 -11.59 -1.52
N THR A 352 -3.51 -11.13 -0.99
CA THR A 352 -2.44 -12.00 -0.49
C THR A 352 -2.09 -11.73 0.98
N ARG A 353 -2.45 -10.54 1.49
CA ARG A 353 -2.18 -10.11 2.86
C ARG A 353 -3.43 -9.48 3.46
N VAL A 354 -3.79 -9.91 4.66
CA VAL A 354 -4.87 -9.31 5.42
C VAL A 354 -4.28 -8.61 6.63
N GLU A 355 -4.71 -7.38 6.87
CA GLU A 355 -4.38 -6.68 8.11
C GLU A 355 -5.58 -6.62 9.04
N ILE A 356 -5.41 -7.15 10.25
CA ILE A 356 -6.50 -7.32 11.21
C ILE A 356 -6.33 -6.31 12.34
N GLY A 357 -7.36 -5.49 12.54
CA GLY A 357 -7.46 -4.55 13.65
C GLY A 357 -7.71 -5.24 15.00
N VAL A 358 -6.71 -5.93 15.55
CA VAL A 358 -6.76 -6.61 16.88
C VAL A 358 -6.93 -5.59 18.01
N GLN A 359 -6.08 -4.55 18.00
CA GLN A 359 -6.00 -3.44 18.95
C GLN A 359 -5.59 -3.82 20.36
N SER A 360 -6.32 -4.74 20.99
CA SER A 360 -6.06 -5.30 22.30
C SER A 360 -6.39 -6.80 22.29
N ILE A 361 -5.81 -7.52 23.24
CA ILE A 361 -6.14 -8.93 23.50
C ILE A 361 -7.11 -9.11 24.67
N TYR A 362 -7.44 -8.02 25.38
CA TYR A 362 -8.29 -8.02 26.57
C TYR A 362 -9.71 -7.58 26.20
N ASP A 363 -10.70 -8.42 26.46
CA ASP A 363 -12.10 -8.12 26.12
C ASP A 363 -12.62 -6.88 26.83
N GLU A 364 -12.23 -6.63 28.08
CA GLU A 364 -12.63 -5.43 28.82
C GLU A 364 -12.13 -4.13 28.16
N VAL A 365 -10.95 -4.16 27.53
CA VAL A 365 -10.40 -3.01 26.78
C VAL A 365 -11.14 -2.84 25.44
N LEU A 366 -11.45 -3.94 24.76
CA LEU A 366 -12.20 -3.91 23.49
C LEU A 366 -13.64 -3.40 23.71
N GLU A 367 -14.28 -3.79 24.81
CA GLU A 367 -15.59 -3.31 25.22
C GLU A 367 -15.55 -1.82 25.62
N ALA A 368 -14.64 -1.44 26.52
CA ALA A 368 -14.49 -0.06 26.99
C ALA A 368 -14.17 0.94 25.85
N THR A 369 -13.60 0.46 24.75
CA THR A 369 -13.32 1.26 23.55
C THR A 369 -14.39 1.17 22.47
N SER A 370 -15.49 0.45 22.70
CA SER A 370 -16.55 0.20 21.72
C SER A 370 -15.97 -0.36 20.41
N ARG A 371 -15.03 -1.30 20.50
CA ARG A 371 -14.33 -1.88 19.35
C ARG A 371 -15.30 -2.64 18.42
N GLY A 372 -16.25 -3.35 19.02
CA GLY A 372 -17.27 -4.16 18.34
C GLY A 372 -16.85 -5.59 17.99
N ASN A 373 -15.70 -6.07 18.48
CA ASN A 373 -15.25 -7.46 18.35
C ASN A 373 -14.58 -7.93 19.65
N SER A 374 -14.51 -9.24 19.85
CA SER A 374 -13.85 -9.88 20.99
C SER A 374 -12.40 -10.31 20.70
N ALA A 375 -11.68 -10.76 21.73
CA ALA A 375 -10.41 -11.46 21.61
C ALA A 375 -10.56 -12.81 20.89
N ALA A 376 -11.67 -13.52 21.14
CA ALA A 376 -12.02 -14.75 20.43
C ALA A 376 -12.20 -14.50 18.93
N ASP A 377 -12.82 -13.38 18.54
CA ASP A 377 -12.94 -12.99 17.13
C ASP A 377 -11.57 -12.80 16.47
N ASN A 378 -10.64 -12.17 17.19
CA ASN A 378 -9.27 -11.98 16.72
C ASN A 378 -8.60 -13.33 16.45
N ILE A 379 -8.65 -14.25 17.41
CA ILE A 379 -8.06 -15.60 17.30
C ILE A 379 -8.65 -16.38 16.13
N GLU A 380 -9.99 -16.41 16.03
CA GLU A 380 -10.67 -17.14 14.97
C GLU A 380 -10.33 -16.56 13.59
N SER A 381 -10.35 -15.23 13.45
CA SER A 381 -10.03 -14.56 12.18
C SER A 381 -8.60 -14.87 11.72
N ILE A 382 -7.63 -14.79 12.64
CA ILE A 382 -6.23 -15.13 12.34
C ILE A 382 -6.13 -16.59 11.87
N ARG A 383 -6.75 -17.54 12.59
CA ARG A 383 -6.74 -18.96 12.24
C ARG A 383 -7.30 -19.22 10.85
N VAL A 384 -8.52 -18.75 10.60
CA VAL A 384 -9.22 -18.95 9.32
C VAL A 384 -8.41 -18.37 8.16
N LEU A 385 -7.89 -17.16 8.32
CA LEU A 385 -7.13 -16.52 7.24
C LEU A 385 -5.77 -17.19 7.02
N LYS A 386 -5.12 -17.73 8.06
CA LYS A 386 -3.92 -18.56 7.89
C LYS A 386 -4.21 -19.85 7.14
N ASP A 387 -5.30 -20.53 7.46
CA ASP A 387 -5.72 -21.78 6.80
C ASP A 387 -6.19 -21.56 5.35
N LEU A 388 -6.54 -20.32 4.98
CA LEU A 388 -6.76 -19.91 3.58
C LEU A 388 -5.46 -19.50 2.85
N GLY A 389 -4.32 -19.47 3.54
CA GLY A 389 -3.01 -19.17 2.96
C GLY A 389 -2.58 -17.70 3.02
N PHE A 390 -3.33 -16.81 3.69
CA PHE A 390 -2.98 -15.38 3.75
C PHE A 390 -1.77 -15.10 4.64
N LYS A 391 -1.02 -14.05 4.30
CA LYS A 391 -0.13 -13.33 5.24
C LYS A 391 -0.99 -12.52 6.21
N ILE A 392 -0.68 -12.59 7.50
CA ILE A 392 -1.41 -11.91 8.56
C ILE A 392 -0.56 -10.78 9.16
N ASN A 393 -1.09 -9.56 9.08
CA ASN A 393 -0.54 -8.41 9.78
C ASN A 393 -1.51 -7.96 10.87
N CYS A 394 -1.13 -8.07 12.14
CA CYS A 394 -1.97 -7.54 13.20
C CYS A 394 -1.67 -6.07 13.44
N HIS A 395 -2.69 -5.34 13.86
CA HIS A 395 -2.56 -3.97 14.35
C HIS A 395 -2.84 -3.97 15.86
N TYR A 396 -1.87 -3.51 16.65
CA TYR A 396 -1.95 -3.45 18.11
C TYR A 396 -1.75 -2.01 18.60
N MET A 397 -2.51 -1.60 19.60
CA MET A 397 -2.51 -0.22 20.12
C MET A 397 -2.18 -0.20 21.61
N PRO A 398 -0.92 0.12 22.00
CA PRO A 398 -0.62 0.37 23.40
C PRO A 398 -1.21 1.70 23.87
N GLY A 399 -1.51 1.79 25.16
CA GLY A 399 -2.05 2.99 25.80
C GLY A 399 -3.53 3.22 25.55
N LEU A 400 -4.31 2.15 25.37
CA LEU A 400 -5.77 2.24 25.33
C LEU A 400 -6.35 2.48 26.74
N PRO A 401 -7.63 2.87 26.86
CA PRO A 401 -8.31 2.87 28.15
C PRO A 401 -8.16 1.54 28.89
N LEU A 402 -8.02 1.60 30.21
CA LEU A 402 -7.85 0.46 31.11
C LEU A 402 -6.52 -0.31 30.98
N THR A 403 -5.60 0.07 30.10
CA THR A 403 -4.29 -0.59 29.98
C THR A 403 -3.21 0.08 30.82
N THR A 404 -2.41 -0.70 31.52
CA THR A 404 -1.14 -0.27 32.11
C THR A 404 0.05 -0.59 31.20
N LYS A 405 1.24 -0.07 31.52
CA LYS A 405 2.50 -0.40 30.84
C LYS A 405 2.75 -1.91 30.82
N GLU A 406 2.49 -2.57 31.95
CA GLU A 406 2.66 -4.01 32.14
C GLU A 406 1.66 -4.80 31.28
N MET A 407 0.40 -4.35 31.23
CA MET A 407 -0.62 -4.97 30.37
C MET A 407 -0.30 -4.83 28.89
N ASP A 408 0.22 -3.68 28.43
CA ASP A 408 0.64 -3.48 27.05
C ASP A 408 1.84 -4.35 26.67
N MET A 409 2.81 -4.44 27.56
CA MET A 409 3.97 -5.33 27.42
C MET A 409 3.53 -6.79 27.34
N HIS A 410 2.63 -7.21 28.22
CA HIS A 410 2.05 -8.54 28.20
C HIS A 410 1.27 -8.80 26.89
N GLY A 411 0.42 -7.87 26.47
CA GLY A 411 -0.37 -8.03 25.24
C GLY A 411 0.48 -8.14 23.98
N LEU A 412 1.55 -7.34 23.87
CA LEU A 412 2.54 -7.49 22.80
C LEU A 412 3.24 -8.86 22.86
N ARG A 413 3.61 -9.33 24.05
CA ARG A 413 4.25 -10.63 24.24
C ARG A 413 3.32 -11.79 23.89
N GLN A 414 2.03 -11.70 24.21
CA GLN A 414 1.03 -12.69 23.79
C GLN A 414 0.96 -12.81 22.26
N LEU A 415 1.03 -11.70 21.52
CA LEU A 415 1.10 -11.78 20.05
C LEU A 415 2.37 -12.50 19.54
N PHE A 416 3.43 -12.61 20.34
CA PHE A 416 4.70 -13.23 19.96
C PHE A 416 4.84 -14.69 20.38
N GLU A 417 4.17 -15.09 21.45
CA GLU A 417 4.38 -16.38 22.12
C GLU A 417 3.11 -17.25 22.18
N ASN A 418 1.92 -16.64 22.17
CA ASN A 418 0.67 -17.38 22.22
C ASN A 418 0.31 -17.90 20.82
N GLN A 419 0.26 -19.22 20.70
CA GLN A 419 0.00 -19.96 19.48
C GLN A 419 -1.32 -19.56 18.81
N ASP A 420 -2.30 -19.07 19.55
CA ASP A 420 -3.58 -18.61 18.98
C ASP A 420 -3.45 -17.35 18.11
N TYR A 421 -2.39 -16.56 18.30
CA TYR A 421 -2.11 -15.34 17.52
C TYR A 421 -0.97 -15.54 16.51
N MET A 422 0.28 -15.45 16.95
CA MET A 422 1.51 -15.61 16.14
C MET A 422 1.45 -14.95 14.73
N PRO A 423 1.13 -13.65 14.58
CA PRO A 423 1.00 -13.03 13.26
C PRO A 423 2.36 -12.94 12.56
N ASP A 424 2.35 -12.90 11.23
CA ASP A 424 3.60 -12.75 10.47
C ASP A 424 4.16 -11.33 10.57
N MET A 425 3.27 -10.36 10.75
CA MET A 425 3.57 -8.94 10.73
C MET A 425 2.81 -8.20 11.83
N LEU A 426 3.40 -7.09 12.30
CA LEU A 426 2.79 -6.23 13.32
C LEU A 426 2.93 -4.74 12.96
N LYS A 427 1.82 -4.01 13.10
CA LYS A 427 1.75 -2.54 13.18
C LYS A 427 1.46 -2.16 14.63
N ILE A 428 2.35 -1.38 15.25
CA ILE A 428 2.20 -0.95 16.65
C ILE A 428 1.97 0.56 16.67
N TYR A 429 0.73 0.99 16.92
CA TYR A 429 0.36 2.40 16.95
C TYR A 429 -0.13 2.79 18.34
N PRO A 430 0.66 3.52 19.13
CA PRO A 430 0.20 4.06 20.41
C PRO A 430 -1.10 4.85 20.24
N CYS A 431 -2.00 4.73 21.21
CA CYS A 431 -3.23 5.50 21.22
C CYS A 431 -2.92 7.00 21.25
N MET A 432 -3.62 7.77 20.40
CA MET A 432 -3.47 9.22 20.29
C MET A 432 -4.85 9.87 20.40
N ILE A 433 -4.88 11.08 20.94
CA ILE A 433 -6.13 11.83 21.11
C ILE A 433 -6.37 12.72 19.91
N MET A 434 -7.59 12.66 19.40
CA MET A 434 -8.03 13.37 18.20
C MET A 434 -9.36 14.04 18.48
N GLU A 435 -9.50 15.30 18.09
CA GLU A 435 -10.74 16.06 18.25
C GLU A 435 -11.95 15.33 17.64
N GLY A 436 -13.09 15.42 18.31
CA GLY A 436 -14.34 14.78 17.88
C GLY A 436 -14.45 13.28 18.20
N THR A 437 -13.56 12.74 19.05
CA THR A 437 -13.62 11.36 19.52
C THR A 437 -14.03 11.29 20.99
N ARG A 438 -14.61 10.17 21.44
CA ARG A 438 -14.96 9.99 22.87
C ARG A 438 -13.74 10.15 23.78
N LEU A 439 -12.57 9.67 23.36
CA LEU A 439 -11.34 9.85 24.15
C LEU A 439 -10.86 11.29 24.22
N TYR A 440 -11.23 12.16 23.28
CA TYR A 440 -10.96 13.58 23.40
C TYR A 440 -11.77 14.21 24.52
N ASP A 441 -13.05 13.83 24.64
CA ASP A 441 -13.91 14.31 25.73
C ASP A 441 -13.42 13.78 27.09
N ASP A 442 -13.04 12.49 27.16
CA ASP A 442 -12.46 11.90 28.37
C ASP A 442 -11.15 12.59 28.77
N TRP A 443 -10.28 12.89 27.80
CA TRP A 443 -9.03 13.63 28.03
C TRP A 443 -9.29 15.06 28.51
N LYS A 444 -10.23 15.78 27.88
CA LYS A 444 -10.64 17.13 28.31
C LYS A 444 -11.21 17.14 29.73
N ALA A 445 -11.92 16.09 30.12
CA ALA A 445 -12.46 15.91 31.46
C ALA A 445 -11.43 15.38 32.48
N GLY A 446 -10.17 15.15 32.10
CA GLY A 446 -9.12 14.60 32.97
C GLY A 446 -9.29 13.11 33.31
N LYS A 447 -10.19 12.40 32.62
CA LYS A 447 -10.49 10.97 32.86
C LYS A 447 -9.53 10.02 32.14
N PHE A 448 -8.80 10.51 31.14
CA PHE A 448 -7.87 9.70 30.36
C PHE A 448 -6.60 10.48 29.99
N ASN A 449 -5.44 9.86 30.17
CA ASN A 449 -4.15 10.40 29.77
C ASN A 449 -3.46 9.45 28.78
N PRO A 450 -3.17 9.88 27.54
CA PRO A 450 -2.50 9.04 26.56
C PRO A 450 -1.00 8.89 26.88
N LEU A 451 -0.38 7.83 26.35
CA LEU A 451 1.08 7.64 26.44
C LEU A 451 1.85 8.80 25.81
N THR A 452 2.90 9.24 26.49
CA THR A 452 3.90 10.14 25.92
C THR A 452 4.78 9.42 24.90
N THR A 453 5.50 10.18 24.07
CA THR A 453 6.50 9.64 23.14
C THR A 453 7.54 8.76 23.84
N LYS A 454 7.96 9.11 25.07
CA LYS A 454 8.96 8.36 25.83
C LYS A 454 8.41 7.02 26.31
N GLU A 455 7.23 7.02 26.95
CA GLU A 455 6.60 5.81 27.48
C GLU A 455 6.28 4.82 26.35
N ALA A 456 5.71 5.31 25.25
CA ALA A 456 5.44 4.49 24.07
C ALA A 456 6.74 3.89 23.49
N ALA A 457 7.82 4.69 23.43
CA ALA A 457 9.10 4.19 22.94
C ALA A 457 9.69 3.10 23.85
N GLU A 458 9.56 3.26 25.17
CA GLU A 458 10.01 2.26 26.15
C GLU A 458 9.25 0.95 26.04
N ILE A 459 7.92 0.97 26.02
CA ILE A 459 7.08 -0.23 25.88
C ILE A 459 7.49 -0.99 24.61
N ILE A 460 7.54 -0.29 23.47
CA ILE A 460 7.84 -0.94 22.19
C ILE A 460 9.29 -1.46 22.15
N ALA A 461 10.24 -0.74 22.76
CA ALA A 461 11.63 -1.18 22.83
C ALA A 461 11.79 -2.44 23.70
N GLU A 462 11.12 -2.51 24.85
CA GLU A 462 11.17 -3.68 25.71
C GLU A 462 10.49 -4.89 25.05
N ALA A 463 9.33 -4.69 24.41
CA ALA A 463 8.63 -5.76 23.71
C ALA A 463 9.48 -6.39 22.59
N LYS A 464 10.36 -5.57 21.97
CA LYS A 464 11.29 -6.04 20.93
C LYS A 464 12.30 -7.09 21.38
N ARG A 465 12.50 -7.32 22.68
CA ARG A 465 13.32 -8.43 23.20
C ARG A 465 12.73 -9.80 22.85
N PHE A 466 11.40 -9.88 22.80
CA PHE A 466 10.65 -11.13 22.66
C PHE A 466 10.18 -11.37 21.22
N VAL A 467 10.43 -10.44 20.30
CA VAL A 467 9.94 -10.57 18.92
C VAL A 467 10.63 -11.75 18.22
N PRO A 468 9.86 -12.73 17.72
CA PRO A 468 10.43 -13.90 17.09
C PRO A 468 11.02 -13.57 15.72
N GLU A 469 11.95 -14.41 15.28
CA GLU A 469 12.71 -14.25 14.05
C GLU A 469 11.83 -14.20 12.79
N PHE A 470 10.69 -14.89 12.79
CA PHE A 470 9.75 -14.95 11.68
C PHE A 470 8.88 -13.70 11.56
N LEU A 471 8.74 -12.90 12.62
CA LEU A 471 7.81 -11.77 12.67
C LEU A 471 8.43 -10.50 12.09
N ARG A 472 7.61 -9.67 11.44
CA ARG A 472 8.00 -8.36 10.92
C ARG A 472 7.27 -7.22 11.65
N ILE A 473 7.99 -6.38 12.40
CA ILE A 473 7.42 -5.10 12.85
C ILE A 473 7.45 -4.09 11.69
N VAL A 474 6.37 -4.06 10.92
CA VAL A 474 6.23 -3.23 9.71
C VAL A 474 6.35 -1.76 10.07
N ARG A 475 5.61 -1.34 11.10
CA ARG A 475 5.45 0.07 11.40
C ARG A 475 5.25 0.32 12.89
N ILE A 476 5.86 1.41 13.34
CA ILE A 476 5.77 1.93 14.70
C ILE A 476 5.29 3.37 14.51
N GLN A 477 4.05 3.65 14.90
CA GLN A 477 3.30 4.90 14.64
C GLN A 477 2.63 5.04 13.26
N ARG A 478 1.45 5.67 13.25
CA ARG A 478 0.66 6.03 12.06
C ARG A 478 1.15 7.31 11.36
N ASP A 479 0.83 7.48 10.08
CA ASP A 479 1.10 8.71 9.30
C ASP A 479 0.06 9.80 9.58
N ILE A 480 -0.24 10.09 10.85
CA ILE A 480 -1.11 11.21 11.20
C ILE A 480 -0.23 12.44 11.38
N PRO A 481 -0.51 13.57 10.70
CA PRO A 481 0.21 14.81 10.93
C PRO A 481 0.05 15.28 12.38
N THR A 482 1.14 15.63 13.06
CA THR A 482 1.14 16.00 14.49
C THR A 482 0.33 17.24 14.82
N TYR A 483 0.02 18.10 13.84
CA TYR A 483 -0.85 19.25 14.04
C TYR A 483 -2.34 18.87 14.14
N VAL A 484 -2.69 17.61 13.87
CA VAL A 484 -4.06 17.08 13.96
C VAL A 484 -4.30 16.36 15.30
N THR A 485 -3.24 15.88 15.94
CA THR A 485 -3.31 15.19 17.24
C THR A 485 -3.40 16.20 18.37
N SER A 486 -4.38 16.05 19.27
CA SER A 486 -4.54 16.91 20.44
C SER A 486 -3.61 16.51 21.59
N SER A 487 -3.31 15.23 21.76
CA SER A 487 -2.42 14.70 22.80
C SER A 487 -1.91 13.27 22.47
N GLY A 488 -0.90 12.80 23.20
CA GLY A 488 -0.23 11.50 23.02
C GLY A 488 1.14 11.64 22.37
N VAL A 489 1.50 10.69 21.50
CA VAL A 489 2.79 10.71 20.79
C VAL A 489 2.89 11.92 19.86
N ASP A 490 3.78 12.84 20.20
CA ASP A 490 3.93 14.18 19.61
C ASP A 490 5.11 14.31 18.63
N ARG A 491 5.66 13.19 18.18
CA ARG A 491 6.81 13.12 17.24
C ARG A 491 6.51 12.19 16.09
N THR A 492 6.81 12.57 14.85
CA THR A 492 6.57 11.74 13.64
C THR A 492 7.61 10.65 13.40
N ASN A 493 8.65 10.58 14.23
CA ASN A 493 9.79 9.67 14.11
C ASN A 493 9.93 8.72 15.30
N LEU A 494 8.82 8.26 15.90
CA LEU A 494 8.81 7.37 17.08
C LEU A 494 9.76 6.17 16.96
N ARG A 495 9.87 5.58 15.76
CA ARG A 495 10.82 4.48 15.50
C ARG A 495 12.27 4.81 15.88
N GLN A 496 12.72 6.05 15.67
CA GLN A 496 14.07 6.47 16.05
C GLN A 496 14.24 6.56 17.57
N TYR A 497 13.18 6.95 18.30
CA TYR A 497 13.20 6.93 19.76
C TYR A 497 13.26 5.49 20.29
N VAL A 498 12.46 4.58 19.73
CA VAL A 498 12.54 3.15 20.04
C VAL A 498 13.95 2.61 19.79
N GLU A 499 14.57 2.97 18.66
CA GLU A 499 15.94 2.56 18.34
C GLU A 499 16.98 3.09 19.34
N ARG A 500 16.83 4.33 19.83
CA ARG A 500 17.69 4.89 20.89
C ARG A 500 17.53 4.12 22.19
N VAL A 501 16.30 3.89 22.64
CA VAL A 501 16.04 3.10 23.86
C VAL A 501 16.61 1.69 23.74
N CYS A 502 16.45 1.05 22.58
CA CYS A 502 17.06 -0.26 22.34
C CYS A 502 18.60 -0.19 22.44
N LYS A 503 19.25 0.86 21.92
CA LYS A 503 20.70 1.04 22.04
C LYS A 503 21.15 1.25 23.49
N GLU A 504 20.48 2.15 24.21
CA GLU A 504 20.76 2.47 25.61
C GLU A 504 20.63 1.23 26.51
N LYS A 505 19.57 0.44 26.30
CA LYS A 505 19.28 -0.77 27.07
C LYS A 505 19.89 -2.05 26.50
N ARG A 506 20.76 -1.95 25.49
CA ARG A 506 21.42 -3.08 24.79
C ARG A 506 20.43 -4.15 24.32
N ILE A 507 19.27 -3.74 23.81
CA ILE A 507 18.22 -4.60 23.27
C ILE A 507 18.54 -4.93 21.81
N LYS A 508 18.75 -6.21 21.52
CA LYS A 508 18.90 -6.73 20.17
C LYS A 508 17.55 -7.25 19.66
N CYS A 509 16.95 -6.55 18.69
CA CYS A 509 15.71 -6.97 18.04
C CYS A 509 16.01 -7.93 16.87
N ARG A 510 15.39 -9.13 16.86
CA ARG A 510 15.62 -10.15 15.82
C ARG A 510 14.50 -10.30 14.79
N CYS A 511 13.53 -9.39 14.78
CA CYS A 511 12.49 -9.36 13.75
C CYS A 511 13.09 -9.27 12.33
N THR A 512 12.39 -9.81 11.34
CA THR A 512 12.85 -9.84 9.92
C THR A 512 13.26 -8.46 9.40
N ARG A 513 12.50 -7.40 9.75
CA ARG A 513 12.82 -6.02 9.36
C ARG A 513 14.18 -5.55 9.89
N CYS A 514 14.61 -5.97 11.07
CA CYS A 514 15.89 -5.55 11.66
C CYS A 514 17.09 -6.30 11.07
N ARG A 515 16.85 -7.41 10.37
CA ARG A 515 17.87 -8.27 9.78
C ARG A 515 17.91 -8.18 8.25
N GLU A 516 16.99 -7.47 7.61
CA GLU A 516 16.83 -7.48 6.15
C GLU A 516 18.05 -6.93 5.40
N ALA A 517 18.53 -7.69 4.42
CA ALA A 517 19.58 -7.24 3.52
C ALA A 517 19.18 -5.92 2.84
N GLY A 518 20.09 -4.94 2.84
CA GLY A 518 19.88 -3.61 2.26
C GLY A 518 19.60 -2.48 3.24
N LEU A 519 19.49 -2.75 4.55
CA LEU A 519 19.51 -1.68 5.55
C LEU A 519 20.90 -1.04 5.64
N ASN A 520 20.95 0.27 5.84
CA ASN A 520 22.20 1.02 6.01
C ASN A 520 23.06 0.47 7.17
N SER A 521 22.45 -0.08 8.22
CA SER A 521 23.14 -0.72 9.35
C SER A 521 23.82 -2.05 8.98
N ILE A 522 23.53 -2.60 7.81
CA ILE A 522 24.03 -3.88 7.30
C ILE A 522 24.96 -3.68 6.09
N GLN A 523 24.88 -2.55 5.39
CA GLN A 523 25.71 -2.23 4.22
C GLN A 523 27.22 -2.19 4.50
N ASN A 524 27.63 -2.01 5.77
CA ASN A 524 29.05 -1.97 6.17
C ASN A 524 29.59 -3.33 6.67
N LYS A 525 28.82 -4.41 6.56
CA LYS A 525 29.27 -5.75 6.96
C LYS A 525 29.93 -6.46 5.78
N ASN A 526 31.03 -7.18 6.04
CA ASN A 526 31.65 -8.08 5.07
C ASN A 526 30.76 -9.31 4.93
N ILE A 527 29.87 -9.30 3.95
CA ILE A 527 28.94 -10.38 3.66
C ILE A 527 29.59 -11.31 2.64
N ASN A 528 29.83 -12.56 3.00
CA ASN A 528 30.18 -13.61 2.05
C ASN A 528 28.93 -14.42 1.67
N LEU A 529 28.55 -14.34 0.39
CA LEU A 529 27.35 -14.97 -0.14
C LEU A 529 27.49 -16.49 -0.33
N GLU A 530 28.71 -17.01 -0.37
CA GLU A 530 28.99 -18.44 -0.45
C GLU A 530 28.60 -19.17 0.85
N ASN A 531 28.53 -18.43 1.96
CA ASN A 531 28.18 -18.95 3.28
C ASN A 531 26.68 -18.87 3.61
N LEU A 532 25.82 -18.53 2.65
CA LEU A 532 24.37 -18.45 2.88
C LEU A 532 23.81 -19.81 3.28
N LYS A 533 23.21 -19.87 4.48
CA LYS A 533 22.58 -21.08 5.01
C LYS A 533 21.06 -20.98 4.90
N ILE A 534 20.44 -22.10 4.52
CA ILE A 534 18.99 -22.25 4.61
C ILE A 534 18.65 -22.79 6.01
N LYS A 535 17.96 -21.97 6.79
CA LYS A 535 17.45 -22.32 8.12
C LYS A 535 15.96 -22.63 8.02
N VAL A 536 15.51 -23.66 8.73
CA VAL A 536 14.07 -23.98 8.89
C VAL A 536 13.72 -23.81 10.35
N MET A 537 12.79 -22.92 10.65
CA MET A 537 12.23 -22.72 11.99
C MET A 537 10.79 -23.19 12.00
N GLU A 538 10.52 -24.23 12.77
CA GLU A 538 9.20 -24.80 12.98
C GLU A 538 8.53 -24.17 14.22
N TYR A 539 7.23 -23.86 14.12
CA TYR A 539 6.44 -23.40 15.26
C TYR A 539 4.94 -23.68 15.07
N GLU A 540 4.23 -23.88 16.17
CA GLU A 540 2.78 -24.01 16.16
C GLU A 540 2.11 -22.64 16.11
N ALA A 541 1.08 -22.52 15.27
CA ALA A 541 0.26 -21.33 15.20
C ALA A 541 -1.15 -21.64 14.70
N SER A 542 -2.14 -21.19 15.48
CA SER A 542 -3.56 -21.27 15.17
C SER A 542 -3.97 -22.71 14.83
N LYS A 543 -3.58 -23.66 15.70
CA LYS A 543 -3.82 -25.11 15.57
C LYS A 543 -3.22 -25.79 14.33
N GLY A 544 -2.39 -25.07 13.57
CA GLY A 544 -1.66 -25.61 12.44
C GLY A 544 -0.17 -25.38 12.64
N LYS A 545 0.62 -25.98 11.75
CA LYS A 545 2.07 -26.00 11.85
C LYS A 545 2.68 -25.03 10.85
N GLU A 546 3.55 -24.14 11.30
CA GLU A 546 4.26 -23.17 10.45
C GLU A 546 5.74 -23.51 10.36
N PHE A 547 6.32 -23.24 9.19
CA PHE A 547 7.74 -23.35 8.92
C PHE A 547 8.22 -22.04 8.29
N PHE A 548 9.07 -21.32 9.01
CA PHE A 548 9.78 -20.17 8.50
C PHE A 548 11.13 -20.62 7.94
N ILE A 549 11.20 -20.71 6.61
CA ILE A 549 12.40 -21.16 5.89
C ILE A 549 13.13 -19.90 5.41
N SER A 550 14.32 -19.62 5.94
CA SER A 550 15.06 -18.39 5.63
C SER A 550 16.44 -18.68 5.04
N ALA A 551 16.86 -17.80 4.12
CA ALA A 551 18.22 -17.73 3.61
C ALA A 551 18.96 -16.64 4.37
N GLU A 552 19.88 -17.04 5.24
CA GLU A 552 20.54 -16.15 6.21
C GLU A 552 22.07 -16.28 6.15
N ASP A 553 22.74 -15.15 6.40
CA ASP A 553 24.11 -15.13 6.91
C ASP A 553 24.01 -15.14 8.44
N ILE A 554 24.36 -16.30 9.02
CA ILE A 554 24.22 -16.56 10.45
C ILE A 554 25.20 -15.71 11.27
N GLU A 555 26.41 -15.52 10.77
CA GLU A 555 27.47 -14.80 11.47
C GLU A 555 27.12 -13.32 11.60
N ASN A 556 26.62 -12.73 10.50
CA ASN A 556 26.23 -11.33 10.47
C ASN A 556 24.78 -11.07 10.89
N ASP A 557 23.98 -12.11 11.16
CA ASP A 557 22.54 -12.03 11.50
C ASP A 557 21.75 -11.23 10.45
N VAL A 558 21.95 -11.59 9.17
CA VAL A 558 21.35 -10.93 7.99
C VAL A 558 20.47 -11.92 7.23
N ILE A 559 19.27 -11.49 6.85
CA ILE A 559 18.33 -12.29 6.05
C ILE A 559 18.22 -11.75 4.61
N PHE A 560 18.38 -12.64 3.64
CA PHE A 560 18.35 -12.32 2.20
C PHE A 560 17.03 -12.70 1.54
N GLY A 561 16.31 -13.65 2.14
CA GLY A 561 14.97 -14.02 1.73
C GLY A 561 14.38 -15.06 2.67
N TYR A 562 13.08 -15.31 2.55
CA TYR A 562 12.38 -16.32 3.31
C TYR A 562 11.14 -16.83 2.59
N CYS A 563 10.68 -18.02 3.00
CA CYS A 563 9.44 -18.67 2.61
C CYS A 563 8.65 -19.04 3.87
N ARG A 564 7.34 -18.79 3.87
CA ARG A 564 6.41 -19.21 4.93
C ARG A 564 5.59 -20.39 4.42
N LEU A 565 5.85 -21.56 4.98
CA LEU A 565 5.14 -22.79 4.68
C LEU A 565 4.23 -23.14 5.87
N ARG A 566 2.98 -23.54 5.61
CA ARG A 566 2.00 -23.91 6.62
C ARG A 566 1.37 -25.26 6.30
N PHE A 567 1.17 -26.09 7.31
CA PHE A 567 0.19 -27.17 7.28
C PHE A 567 -1.08 -26.68 7.98
N PRO A 568 -2.18 -26.50 7.22
CA PRO A 568 -3.37 -25.86 7.74
C PRO A 568 -4.06 -26.75 8.77
N SER A 569 -4.75 -26.14 9.74
CA SER A 569 -5.53 -26.88 10.73
C SER A 569 -6.83 -27.44 10.14
N GLN A 570 -7.35 -26.77 9.10
CA GLN A 570 -8.59 -27.14 8.41
C GLN A 570 -8.45 -26.94 6.90
N SER A 571 -9.05 -27.87 6.15
CA SER A 571 -9.28 -27.74 4.70
C SER A 571 -10.48 -26.84 4.43
N LEU A 572 -10.26 -25.53 4.36
CA LEU A 572 -11.33 -24.54 4.23
C LEU A 572 -11.80 -24.27 2.79
N ARG A 573 -11.14 -24.87 1.80
CA ARG A 573 -11.48 -24.80 0.38
C ARG A 573 -11.16 -26.11 -0.34
N GLN A 574 -11.85 -26.35 -1.46
CA GLN A 574 -11.68 -27.56 -2.27
C GLN A 574 -10.24 -27.75 -2.78
N GLU A 575 -9.51 -26.66 -3.03
CA GLU A 575 -8.13 -26.73 -3.53
C GLU A 575 -7.14 -27.18 -2.43
N ILE A 576 -7.54 -27.08 -1.16
CA ILE A 576 -6.72 -27.36 0.03
C ILE A 576 -7.18 -28.69 0.64
N THR A 577 -6.39 -29.73 0.46
CA THR A 577 -6.63 -31.07 1.05
C THR A 577 -5.89 -31.27 2.37
N LYS A 578 -6.20 -32.34 3.11
CA LYS A 578 -5.46 -32.75 4.32
C LYS A 578 -3.95 -32.96 4.07
N ASP A 579 -3.60 -33.33 2.85
CA ASP A 579 -2.23 -33.62 2.41
C ASP A 579 -1.56 -32.42 1.74
N SER A 580 -2.20 -31.24 1.78
CA SER A 580 -1.66 -30.00 1.23
C SER A 580 -0.71 -29.29 2.18
N ALA A 581 0.29 -28.63 1.60
CA ALA A 581 1.19 -27.70 2.25
C ALA A 581 1.07 -26.31 1.59
N LEU A 582 0.76 -25.29 2.39
CA LEU A 582 0.47 -23.95 1.91
C LEU A 582 1.73 -23.07 1.95
N ILE A 583 2.14 -22.50 0.81
CA ILE A 583 3.09 -21.39 0.80
C ILE A 583 2.29 -20.08 0.89
N ARG A 584 2.45 -19.40 2.03
CA ARG A 584 1.76 -18.15 2.39
C ARG A 584 2.52 -16.92 1.91
N GLU A 585 3.85 -17.02 1.84
CA GLU A 585 4.72 -15.95 1.40
C GLU A 585 6.04 -16.51 0.88
N ILE A 586 6.54 -15.97 -0.23
CA ILE A 586 7.95 -16.02 -0.58
C ILE A 586 8.44 -14.60 -0.81
N HIS A 587 9.56 -14.25 -0.17
CA HIS A 587 10.14 -12.92 -0.26
C HIS A 587 11.65 -13.01 -0.42
N VAL A 588 12.19 -12.30 -1.41
CA VAL A 588 13.64 -12.17 -1.63
C VAL A 588 13.97 -10.68 -1.71
N TYR A 589 14.90 -10.23 -0.86
CA TYR A 589 15.25 -8.81 -0.77
C TYR A 589 16.09 -8.37 -1.96
N SER A 590 15.67 -7.31 -2.66
CA SER A 590 16.35 -6.82 -3.87
C SER A 590 17.77 -6.32 -3.62
N ALA A 591 18.08 -5.84 -2.42
CA ALA A 591 19.43 -5.44 -2.06
C ALA A 591 20.40 -6.62 -1.95
N ALA A 592 19.90 -7.86 -1.78
CA ALA A 592 20.71 -9.06 -1.98
C ALA A 592 21.37 -9.03 -3.37
N VAL A 593 20.65 -8.56 -4.40
CA VAL A 593 21.13 -8.49 -5.79
C VAL A 593 22.19 -7.38 -6.00
N GLN A 594 22.28 -6.38 -5.10
CA GLN A 594 23.21 -5.26 -5.25
C GLN A 594 24.53 -5.44 -4.48
N ILE A 595 24.57 -6.34 -3.49
CA ILE A 595 25.75 -6.60 -2.65
C ILE A 595 26.85 -7.37 -3.42
N GLY A 596 26.60 -7.80 -4.66
CA GLY A 596 27.58 -8.40 -5.59
C GLY A 596 28.09 -7.49 -6.71
N LYS A 597 27.99 -6.14 -6.61
CA LYS A 597 28.56 -5.23 -7.64
C LYS A 597 30.05 -4.96 -7.42
N LYS A 598 30.86 -6.01 -7.51
CA LYS A 598 32.16 -5.99 -8.19
C LYS A 598 32.07 -7.05 -9.30
N SER A 599 32.55 -6.69 -10.49
CA SER A 599 32.66 -7.49 -11.72
C SER A 599 32.25 -8.98 -11.66
N ASP A 600 31.36 -9.38 -12.58
CA ASP A 600 30.94 -10.75 -12.92
C ASP A 600 30.11 -11.60 -11.93
N ASP A 601 29.91 -11.19 -10.68
CA ASP A 601 29.15 -11.97 -9.68
C ASP A 601 27.61 -11.83 -9.70
N SER A 602 27.04 -11.20 -10.73
CA SER A 602 25.58 -11.07 -10.86
C SER A 602 24.84 -12.42 -11.02
N PHE A 603 25.56 -13.50 -11.29
CA PHE A 603 25.02 -14.85 -11.46
C PHE A 603 24.70 -15.56 -10.14
N GLN A 604 25.40 -15.30 -9.03
CA GLN A 604 25.20 -16.07 -7.78
C GLN A 604 23.87 -15.78 -7.07
N HIS A 605 23.27 -14.60 -7.27
CA HIS A 605 21.99 -14.20 -6.65
C HIS A 605 20.73 -14.71 -7.39
N ARG A 606 20.89 -15.21 -8.62
CA ARG A 606 19.84 -15.85 -9.40
C ARG A 606 19.58 -17.26 -8.87
N GLY A 607 19.00 -17.38 -7.68
CA GLY A 607 18.70 -18.70 -7.14
C GLY A 607 18.07 -18.76 -5.75
N ILE A 608 18.15 -17.71 -4.93
CA ILE A 608 17.64 -17.76 -3.54
C ILE A 608 16.16 -18.16 -3.50
N GLY A 609 15.32 -17.54 -4.33
CA GLY A 609 13.91 -17.90 -4.41
C GLY A 609 13.70 -19.37 -4.77
N LYS A 610 14.44 -19.90 -5.76
CA LYS A 610 14.37 -21.31 -6.15
C LYS A 610 14.85 -22.23 -5.01
N LYS A 611 15.96 -21.91 -4.35
CA LYS A 611 16.47 -22.67 -3.18
C LYS A 611 15.45 -22.72 -2.04
N LEU A 612 14.78 -21.60 -1.76
CA LEU A 612 13.73 -21.54 -0.74
C LEU A 612 12.50 -22.39 -1.13
N MET A 613 12.08 -22.33 -2.39
CA MET A 613 10.98 -23.17 -2.90
C MET A 613 11.32 -24.65 -2.84
N THR A 614 12.50 -25.05 -3.34
CA THR A 614 12.98 -26.44 -3.24
C THR A 614 13.00 -26.92 -1.80
N LYS A 615 13.50 -26.08 -0.86
CA LYS A 615 13.50 -26.47 0.55
C LYS A 615 12.08 -26.61 1.12
N ALA A 616 11.14 -25.78 0.69
CA ALA A 616 9.74 -25.89 1.11
C ALA A 616 9.09 -27.18 0.57
N GLU A 617 9.33 -27.54 -0.69
CA GLU A 617 8.88 -28.80 -1.29
C GLU A 617 9.48 -30.02 -0.57
N GLU A 618 10.78 -30.02 -0.27
CA GLU A 618 11.44 -31.06 0.53
C GLU A 618 10.80 -31.19 1.92
N THR A 619 10.60 -30.07 2.61
CA THR A 619 10.02 -30.04 3.97
C THR A 619 8.60 -30.59 3.95
N ALA A 620 7.82 -30.28 2.91
CA ALA A 620 6.48 -30.83 2.71
C ALA A 620 6.53 -32.35 2.48
N LYS A 621 7.39 -32.85 1.57
CA LYS A 621 7.56 -34.30 1.31
C LYS A 621 7.97 -35.07 2.56
N GLN A 622 8.92 -34.54 3.34
CA GLN A 622 9.39 -35.14 4.60
C GLN A 622 8.27 -35.29 5.65
N HIS A 623 7.25 -34.44 5.60
CA HIS A 623 6.07 -34.51 6.47
C HIS A 623 4.88 -35.23 5.82
N GLY A 624 5.12 -36.00 4.75
CA GLY A 624 4.09 -36.78 4.08
C GLY A 624 3.06 -35.95 3.30
N LYS A 625 3.36 -34.68 2.99
CA LYS A 625 2.50 -33.85 2.14
C LYS A 625 2.76 -34.16 0.67
N ASN A 626 1.68 -34.22 -0.12
CA ASN A 626 1.73 -34.60 -1.53
C ASN A 626 1.33 -33.46 -2.48
N LYS A 627 0.91 -32.31 -1.95
CA LYS A 627 0.47 -31.17 -2.75
C LYS A 627 1.00 -29.86 -2.17
N MET A 628 1.61 -29.04 -3.01
CA MET A 628 1.91 -27.65 -2.69
C MET A 628 0.78 -26.76 -3.17
N VAL A 629 0.37 -25.79 -2.36
CA VAL A 629 -0.62 -24.77 -2.71
C VAL A 629 -0.05 -23.41 -2.36
N VAL A 630 -0.04 -22.48 -3.31
CA VAL A 630 0.58 -21.16 -3.14
C VAL A 630 -0.46 -20.07 -3.35
N LEU A 631 -0.59 -19.17 -2.37
CA LEU A 631 -1.35 -17.94 -2.54
C LEU A 631 -0.47 -16.87 -3.22
N ALA A 632 -0.36 -16.97 -4.54
CA ALA A 632 0.44 -16.06 -5.34
C ALA A 632 -0.31 -14.74 -5.62
N GLY A 633 0.41 -13.61 -5.57
CA GLY A 633 -0.10 -12.36 -6.13
C GLY A 633 -0.31 -12.49 -7.64
N ILE A 634 -1.29 -11.77 -8.19
CA ILE A 634 -1.70 -11.86 -9.60
C ILE A 634 -0.49 -11.76 -10.53
N GLY A 635 0.28 -10.68 -10.40
CA GLY A 635 1.49 -10.42 -11.18
C GLY A 635 2.71 -11.29 -10.83
N ALA A 636 2.57 -12.22 -9.89
CA ALA A 636 3.60 -13.19 -9.51
C ALA A 636 3.31 -14.62 -9.99
N LYS A 637 2.12 -14.90 -10.54
CA LYS A 637 1.77 -16.26 -11.01
C LYS A 637 2.74 -16.82 -12.06
N GLU A 638 3.20 -15.98 -12.99
CA GLU A 638 4.19 -16.36 -14.00
C GLU A 638 5.53 -16.84 -13.42
N TYR A 639 5.89 -16.41 -12.21
CA TYR A 639 7.09 -16.93 -11.54
C TYR A 639 6.91 -18.41 -11.15
N PHE A 640 5.73 -18.78 -10.65
CA PHE A 640 5.45 -20.15 -10.21
C PHE A 640 5.23 -21.10 -11.39
N LYS A 641 4.64 -20.61 -12.51
CA LYS A 641 4.53 -21.40 -13.74
C LYS A 641 5.90 -21.90 -14.25
N LYS A 642 6.95 -21.09 -14.09
CA LYS A 642 8.33 -21.48 -14.43
C LYS A 642 8.96 -22.49 -13.46
N LEU A 643 8.28 -22.81 -12.36
CA LEU A 643 8.66 -23.82 -11.37
C LEU A 643 7.72 -25.04 -11.42
N ASP A 644 6.99 -25.19 -12.54
CA ASP A 644 6.04 -26.28 -12.81
C ASP A 644 4.83 -26.28 -11.87
N TYR A 645 4.41 -25.09 -11.43
CA TYR A 645 3.12 -24.90 -10.75
C TYR A 645 2.04 -24.51 -11.75
N GLU A 646 0.83 -25.03 -11.54
CA GLU A 646 -0.33 -24.78 -12.40
C GLU A 646 -1.43 -24.04 -11.63
N LEU A 647 -2.34 -23.38 -12.34
CA LEU A 647 -3.45 -22.67 -11.72
C LEU A 647 -4.55 -23.65 -11.32
N GLU A 648 -4.95 -23.65 -10.04
CA GLU A 648 -6.11 -24.38 -9.54
C GLU A 648 -6.96 -23.42 -8.70
N GLY A 649 -8.14 -23.06 -9.24
CA GLY A 649 -9.01 -22.05 -8.62
C GLY A 649 -8.31 -20.69 -8.47
N VAL A 650 -8.18 -20.24 -7.22
CA VAL A 650 -7.51 -18.96 -6.86
C VAL A 650 -6.01 -19.12 -6.54
N TYR A 651 -5.52 -20.36 -6.43
CA TYR A 651 -4.15 -20.69 -6.04
C TYR A 651 -3.33 -21.13 -7.25
N VAL A 652 -2.01 -21.22 -7.07
CA VAL A 652 -1.16 -22.03 -7.94
C VAL A 652 -0.65 -23.24 -7.16
N VAL A 653 -0.70 -24.42 -7.76
CA VAL A 653 -0.49 -25.71 -7.09
C VAL A 653 0.56 -26.53 -7.81
N LYS A 654 1.14 -27.50 -7.10
CA LYS A 654 2.04 -28.49 -7.67
C LYS A 654 1.85 -29.82 -6.96
N ASP A 655 1.70 -30.90 -7.74
CA ASP A 655 1.74 -32.26 -7.22
C ASP A 655 3.19 -32.63 -6.90
N LEU A 656 3.41 -33.17 -5.71
CA LEU A 656 4.74 -33.57 -5.23
C LEU A 656 5.04 -35.06 -5.46
N ARG A 657 4.09 -35.83 -5.98
CA ARG A 657 4.24 -37.27 -6.30
C ARG A 657 4.93 -37.52 -7.64
N ILE A 658 4.83 -36.54 -8.53
CA ILE A 658 5.52 -36.45 -9.82
C ILE A 658 6.90 -35.86 -9.56
#